data_AF-A0A1I3ZN86-F1
#
_entry.id   AF-A0A1I3ZN86-F1
#
_cell.length_a   1.000
_cell.length_b   1.000
_cell.length_c   1.000
_cell.angle_alpha   90.00
_cell.angle_beta   90.00
_cell.angle_gamma   90.00
#
_symmetry.space_group_name_H-M   'P 1'
#
loop_
_entity.id
_entity.type
_entity.pdbx_description
1 polymer ?
#
loop_
_entity_poly.entity_id
_entity_poly.type
_entity_poly.pdbx_seq_one_letter_code
_entity_poly.pdbx_strand_id
1 'polypeptide(L)'
;VEAVEAVEAVEAVEAVEAAEAAEVVAVDAPDTAETVEAGTNACGERETCAVAGFDVELEWPPHAPTDDLVPIDAQFGIVDPDWAGAIVDYRELVTRAQRAPTPDGLLIRGVMPGWDEEGAQAGQGRVFVNASPEAYRRWLSAAADDAAANPVAGERLVFVNAWNDWLNGAYLEPDRRHGYAYLHATRAALAMPLPSAKLALLSHDAHPHGAQYLALNLVRELKRMHQDVEVLMQGEGLLEPSFEALAPVHRLYQMDEAELLAFAQGLRHSGVDAVIANTTVSGRMIAPFREAGLRVVSLIHELPGLIAQYCLEPALHELVESSDHVVISSQAVREGMATLLPPDALTGKMVLRPQGLFTRSRYRGLHDLSAPRVELRRKLGIAEDALVVLSVGYADRRKGLDLLAQAAAIACASEPGLHVVWVGHHEAEVKEEVDAFLQQAGIADRFHFAGLDFDTDDYYAGADVYALASREDPFPSVVLESLSVGTPVVAFAGTGGGADLIEGRAGIAVPAFDLEGYAQALLSVCRDLELRTAYAEAGRKLVDSEFSFRCYALDLLELLGRDVPRVSAIVPNHNYAHYLQQRLSGLSSQTLPLTEILVLDDASTDDSIAVLRELRGQCHPEPVLVRNERNSGSVFRQWLAGVRQASGEFVWIAEADDDVKPEMIETLANAMRADASVVMAYCQSEQIDSEGGVLADDYTAYTDDLSPERWRAAYTATGAEEALHGLAVKNTVPNVSAVLFRRDALLQVLEAHEQEIVSYRVAGDWIVYLRLLALGRIHFEPRTLNSHRRHATSVTAALDLQRHYDEVLSAQALARELYPLEPETIAAAADYAQRLRAYFGLEAEE
;
A
#
# COMPACT_ATOMS: atom_id res chain seq x y z
N VAL A 1 -24.38 -65.24 47.37
CA VAL A 1 -23.15 -64.99 48.16
C VAL A 1 -22.22 -64.30 47.21
N GLU A 2 -21.99 -63.00 47.44
CA GLU A 2 -20.82 -62.20 46.99
C GLU A 2 -20.28 -62.54 45.59
N ALA A 3 -20.41 -61.73 44.54
CA ALA A 3 -20.30 -60.28 44.47
C ALA A 3 -21.15 -59.77 43.30
N VAL A 4 -22.21 -59.07 43.68
CA VAL A 4 -22.90 -58.05 42.88
C VAL A 4 -22.58 -56.79 43.67
N GLU A 5 -21.46 -56.12 43.34
CA GLU A 5 -21.01 -54.80 43.84
C GLU A 5 -19.53 -54.62 43.40
N ALA A 6 -19.29 -54.32 42.11
CA ALA A 6 -18.02 -53.75 41.59
C ALA A 6 -18.07 -53.42 40.07
N VAL A 7 -19.25 -53.15 39.50
CA VAL A 7 -19.40 -52.81 38.06
C VAL A 7 -19.60 -51.29 37.84
N GLU A 8 -19.63 -50.48 38.90
CA GLU A 8 -19.79 -49.02 38.78
C GLU A 8 -18.49 -48.23 39.08
N ALA A 9 -17.32 -48.86 39.10
CA ALA A 9 -16.05 -48.20 39.47
C ALA A 9 -14.89 -48.39 38.49
N VAL A 10 -15.13 -48.93 37.29
CA VAL A 10 -14.06 -49.16 36.29
C VAL A 10 -14.16 -48.20 35.10
N GLU A 11 -15.33 -47.63 34.80
CA GLU A 11 -15.46 -46.61 33.73
C GLU A 11 -14.94 -45.22 34.14
N ALA A 12 -14.78 -44.96 35.45
CA ALA A 12 -14.31 -43.66 35.94
C ALA A 12 -12.77 -43.52 36.00
N VAL A 13 -12.01 -44.61 35.82
CA VAL A 13 -10.54 -44.57 35.94
C VAL A 13 -9.84 -44.44 34.57
N GLU A 14 -10.43 -44.95 33.49
CA GLU A 14 -9.89 -44.76 32.14
C GLU A 14 -10.12 -43.34 31.59
N ALA A 15 -11.13 -42.62 32.08
CA ALA A 15 -11.35 -41.22 31.73
C ALA A 15 -10.33 -40.25 32.38
N VAL A 16 -9.71 -40.64 33.50
CA VAL A 16 -8.76 -39.78 34.22
C VAL A 16 -7.34 -39.90 33.66
N GLU A 17 -6.95 -41.05 33.11
CA GLU A 17 -5.63 -41.21 32.45
C GLU A 17 -5.57 -40.59 31.04
N ALA A 18 -6.71 -40.35 30.37
CA ALA A 18 -6.74 -39.65 29.07
C ALA A 18 -6.52 -38.13 29.21
N ALA A 19 -6.72 -37.56 30.41
CA ALA A 19 -6.55 -36.13 30.66
C ALA A 19 -5.08 -35.69 30.85
N GLU A 20 -4.15 -36.62 31.11
CA GLU A 20 -2.72 -36.29 31.32
C GLU A 20 -1.90 -36.12 30.02
N ALA A 21 -2.52 -36.20 28.85
CA ALA A 21 -1.83 -36.11 27.55
C ALA A 21 -2.32 -34.97 26.62
N ALA A 22 -2.81 -33.87 27.20
CA ALA A 22 -3.31 -32.70 26.47
C ALA A 22 -2.40 -31.48 26.68
N GLU A 23 -1.95 -30.84 25.59
CA GLU A 23 -1.27 -29.54 25.67
C GLU A 23 -2.29 -28.41 25.51
N VAL A 24 -2.43 -27.57 26.54
CA VAL A 24 -3.26 -26.35 26.52
C VAL A 24 -2.39 -25.19 26.03
N VAL A 25 -2.72 -24.61 24.88
CA VAL A 25 -2.06 -23.39 24.40
C VAL A 25 -2.78 -22.18 25.02
N ALA A 26 -2.27 -21.70 26.14
CA ALA A 26 -2.76 -20.47 26.77
C ALA A 26 -2.19 -19.23 26.06
N VAL A 27 -3.05 -18.25 25.77
CA VAL A 27 -2.65 -16.95 25.21
C VAL A 27 -2.85 -15.87 26.28
N ASP A 28 -1.75 -15.61 27.02
CA ASP A 28 -1.62 -14.72 28.20
C ASP A 28 -2.37 -15.20 29.47
N ALA A 29 -1.62 -15.73 30.45
CA ALA A 29 -2.14 -16.03 31.78
C ALA A 29 -1.33 -15.30 32.89
N PRO A 30 -1.98 -14.58 33.83
CA PRO A 30 -1.40 -14.23 35.12
C PRO A 30 -1.52 -15.39 36.13
N ASP A 31 -0.53 -15.52 37.01
CA ASP A 31 -0.42 -16.53 38.09
C ASP A 31 -1.59 -16.46 39.11
N THR A 32 -2.74 -17.07 38.81
CA THR A 32 -3.73 -17.47 39.82
C THR A 32 -4.41 -18.79 39.43
N ALA A 33 -3.91 -19.91 39.93
CA ALA A 33 -4.49 -21.24 39.70
C ALA A 33 -5.70 -21.48 40.62
N GLU A 34 -6.91 -21.31 40.09
CA GLU A 34 -8.11 -22.03 40.54
C GLU A 34 -8.24 -23.31 39.68
N THR A 35 -8.54 -24.45 40.30
CA THR A 35 -8.74 -25.72 39.59
C THR A 35 -10.12 -25.70 38.91
N VAL A 36 -10.17 -25.86 37.59
CA VAL A 36 -11.41 -25.93 36.78
C VAL A 36 -11.62 -27.38 36.33
N GLU A 37 -12.79 -27.98 36.60
CA GLU A 37 -13.15 -29.33 36.12
C GLU A 37 -13.88 -29.25 34.77
N ALA A 38 -13.29 -29.82 33.72
CA ALA A 38 -13.85 -29.82 32.36
C ALA A 38 -14.45 -31.18 31.97
N GLY A 39 -15.65 -31.18 31.39
CA GLY A 39 -16.28 -32.35 30.78
C GLY A 39 -16.06 -32.37 29.26
N THR A 40 -15.83 -33.56 28.69
CA THR A 40 -15.75 -33.74 27.22
C THR A 40 -17.06 -34.29 26.66
N ASN A 41 -17.44 -33.85 25.47
CA ASN A 41 -18.63 -34.33 24.77
C ASN A 41 -18.40 -35.64 23.98
N ALA A 42 -17.43 -36.46 24.40
CA ALA A 42 -16.99 -37.66 23.68
C ALA A 42 -18.05 -38.77 23.54
N CYS A 43 -19.13 -38.74 24.35
CA CYS A 43 -20.14 -39.82 24.40
C CYS A 43 -21.47 -39.52 23.67
N GLY A 44 -21.60 -38.43 22.91
CA GLY A 44 -22.81 -38.16 22.11
C GLY A 44 -24.11 -37.90 22.92
N GLU A 45 -24.04 -37.90 24.25
CA GLU A 45 -25.14 -37.49 25.13
C GLU A 45 -25.12 -35.97 25.32
N ARG A 46 -26.16 -35.30 24.83
CA ARG A 46 -26.36 -33.84 24.97
C ARG A 46 -26.86 -33.46 26.36
N GLU A 47 -26.20 -33.89 27.43
CA GLU A 47 -26.39 -33.26 28.74
C GLU A 47 -25.41 -32.08 28.86
N THR A 48 -25.94 -30.86 28.84
CA THR A 48 -25.14 -29.63 29.03
C THR A 48 -24.39 -29.69 30.37
N CYS A 49 -23.14 -29.21 30.46
CA CYS A 49 -22.30 -29.25 31.68
C CYS A 49 -23.01 -28.79 32.97
N ALA A 50 -23.98 -27.88 32.87
CA ALA A 50 -24.84 -27.45 33.99
C ALA A 50 -25.65 -28.58 34.66
N VAL A 51 -25.86 -29.72 33.99
CA VAL A 51 -26.61 -30.89 34.49
C VAL A 51 -25.68 -31.94 35.09
N ALA A 52 -24.44 -32.05 34.59
CA ALA A 52 -23.45 -33.06 34.98
C ALA A 52 -22.46 -32.58 36.09
N GLY A 53 -22.46 -31.29 36.44
CA GLY A 53 -21.65 -30.74 37.52
C GLY A 53 -20.24 -30.28 37.13
N PHE A 54 -19.94 -30.20 35.82
CA PHE A 54 -18.67 -29.67 35.30
C PHE A 54 -18.71 -28.14 35.14
N ASP A 55 -17.55 -27.51 35.29
CA ASP A 55 -17.38 -26.07 35.16
C ASP A 55 -17.34 -25.61 33.70
N VAL A 56 -16.82 -26.44 32.78
CA VAL A 56 -16.59 -26.11 31.36
C VAL A 56 -16.81 -27.34 30.47
N GLU A 57 -17.29 -27.12 29.25
CA GLU A 57 -17.40 -28.10 28.16
C GLU A 57 -16.22 -27.96 27.18
N LEU A 58 -15.64 -29.08 26.74
CA LEU A 58 -14.61 -29.13 25.71
C LEU A 58 -15.10 -29.87 24.47
N GLU A 59 -15.00 -29.23 23.30
CA GLU A 59 -15.20 -29.89 22.01
C GLU A 59 -14.09 -30.88 21.70
N TRP A 60 -14.46 -32.12 21.38
CA TRP A 60 -13.51 -33.20 21.09
C TRP A 60 -13.70 -33.79 19.68
N PRO A 61 -13.14 -33.17 18.63
CA PRO A 61 -13.18 -33.73 17.29
C PRO A 61 -12.30 -35.00 17.21
N PRO A 62 -12.70 -36.03 16.44
CA PRO A 62 -13.80 -36.05 15.47
C PRO A 62 -15.13 -36.51 16.07
N HIS A 63 -15.34 -36.52 17.38
CA HIS A 63 -16.59 -37.03 17.97
C HIS A 63 -17.67 -35.94 18.00
N ALA A 64 -17.32 -34.71 18.38
CA ALA A 64 -18.20 -33.54 18.24
C ALA A 64 -17.47 -32.42 17.48
N PRO A 65 -18.15 -31.61 16.64
CA PRO A 65 -19.58 -31.61 16.29
C PRO A 65 -19.90 -32.46 15.04
N THR A 66 -19.53 -33.74 15.02
CA THR A 66 -19.46 -34.53 13.78
C THR A 66 -20.61 -35.54 13.60
N ASP A 67 -21.48 -35.71 14.60
CA ASP A 67 -22.45 -36.82 14.70
C ASP A 67 -23.43 -36.92 13.52
N ASP A 68 -23.75 -35.79 12.87
CA ASP A 68 -24.72 -35.71 11.78
C ASP A 68 -24.07 -35.61 10.37
N LEU A 69 -22.76 -35.86 10.25
CA LEU A 69 -22.07 -35.78 8.96
C LEU A 69 -22.46 -36.97 8.06
N VAL A 70 -22.84 -36.66 6.82
CA VAL A 70 -23.27 -37.68 5.84
C VAL A 70 -22.05 -38.36 5.24
N PRO A 71 -21.95 -39.71 5.32
CA PRO A 71 -20.87 -40.44 4.66
C PRO A 71 -20.94 -40.31 3.13
N ILE A 72 -19.77 -40.24 2.49
CA ILE A 72 -19.57 -40.05 1.05
C ILE A 72 -18.92 -41.27 0.39
N ASP A 73 -19.05 -42.44 0.99
CA ASP A 73 -18.45 -43.72 0.56
C ASP A 73 -18.74 -44.04 -0.91
N ALA A 74 -19.95 -43.69 -1.39
CA ALA A 74 -20.37 -43.91 -2.76
C ALA A 74 -19.51 -43.17 -3.82
N GLN A 75 -18.69 -42.20 -3.42
CA GLN A 75 -17.77 -41.47 -4.30
C GLN A 75 -16.43 -42.19 -4.49
N PHE A 76 -16.17 -43.26 -3.74
CA PHE A 76 -14.89 -43.97 -3.72
C PHE A 76 -15.03 -45.42 -4.16
N GLY A 77 -14.01 -45.91 -4.86
CA GLY A 77 -13.88 -47.34 -5.17
C GLY A 77 -13.31 -48.09 -3.96
N ILE A 78 -14.19 -48.54 -3.06
CA ILE A 78 -13.78 -49.27 -1.86
C ILE A 78 -13.23 -50.65 -2.24
N VAL A 79 -12.00 -50.93 -1.81
CA VAL A 79 -11.27 -52.16 -2.15
C VAL A 79 -11.56 -53.29 -1.16
N ASP A 80 -11.83 -52.95 0.11
CA ASP A 80 -12.21 -53.91 1.13
C ASP A 80 -13.68 -54.35 0.92
N PRO A 81 -13.94 -55.63 0.60
CA PRO A 81 -15.30 -56.12 0.40
C PRO A 81 -16.14 -56.16 1.69
N ASP A 82 -15.50 -56.09 2.86
CA ASP A 82 -16.15 -56.13 4.17
C ASP A 82 -16.27 -54.73 4.83
N TRP A 83 -16.07 -53.66 4.05
CA TRP A 83 -16.19 -52.27 4.51
C TRP A 83 -17.56 -51.96 5.12
N ALA A 84 -17.54 -51.57 6.39
CA ALA A 84 -18.64 -51.08 7.20
C ALA A 84 -18.30 -49.77 7.94
N GLY A 85 -17.19 -49.12 7.57
CA GLY A 85 -16.77 -47.81 8.07
C GLY A 85 -17.52 -46.64 7.42
N ALA A 86 -17.00 -45.43 7.62
CA ALA A 86 -17.58 -44.22 7.05
C ALA A 86 -16.51 -43.25 6.53
N ILE A 87 -16.58 -42.89 5.24
CA ILE A 87 -15.77 -41.82 4.66
C ILE A 87 -16.53 -40.50 4.73
N VAL A 88 -15.94 -39.45 5.27
CA VAL A 88 -16.58 -38.14 5.48
C VAL A 88 -15.73 -37.01 4.86
N ASP A 89 -16.35 -35.98 4.30
CA ASP A 89 -15.61 -34.81 3.80
C ASP A 89 -15.22 -33.87 4.96
N TYR A 90 -13.91 -33.70 5.17
CA TYR A 90 -13.35 -32.78 6.16
C TYR A 90 -13.82 -31.33 5.96
N ARG A 91 -14.06 -30.90 4.72
CA ARG A 91 -14.48 -29.50 4.44
C ARG A 91 -15.90 -29.21 4.92
N GLU A 92 -16.77 -30.22 4.90
CA GLU A 92 -18.14 -30.11 5.43
C GLU A 92 -18.12 -30.00 6.95
N LEU A 93 -17.24 -30.77 7.63
CA LEU A 93 -16.98 -30.61 9.06
C LEU A 93 -16.57 -29.17 9.40
N VAL A 94 -15.56 -28.63 8.72
CA VAL A 94 -15.08 -27.25 8.95
C VAL A 94 -16.21 -26.24 8.77
N THR A 95 -16.99 -26.37 7.70
CA THR A 95 -18.10 -25.45 7.40
C THR A 95 -19.19 -25.49 8.48
N ARG A 96 -19.48 -26.68 9.03
CA ARG A 96 -20.45 -26.83 10.12
C ARG A 96 -19.94 -26.30 11.44
N ALA A 97 -18.71 -26.63 11.81
CA ALA A 97 -18.10 -26.16 13.04
C ALA A 97 -18.08 -24.62 13.10
N GLN A 98 -17.79 -23.95 11.98
CA GLN A 98 -17.86 -22.48 11.86
C GLN A 98 -19.26 -21.88 12.06
N ARG A 99 -20.32 -22.67 11.89
CA ARG A 99 -21.72 -22.23 12.03
C ARG A 99 -22.35 -22.66 13.35
N ALA A 100 -21.65 -23.45 14.15
CA ALA A 100 -22.16 -23.98 15.40
C ALA A 100 -22.28 -22.83 16.43
N PRO A 101 -23.47 -22.61 17.02
CA PRO A 101 -23.63 -21.56 18.04
C PRO A 101 -22.78 -21.85 19.27
N THR A 102 -22.23 -20.81 19.88
CA THR A 102 -21.48 -20.90 21.14
C THR A 102 -22.48 -20.79 22.31
N PRO A 103 -22.62 -21.82 23.17
CA PRO A 103 -23.40 -21.74 24.40
C PRO A 103 -22.80 -20.69 25.38
N ASP A 104 -23.57 -20.24 26.37
CA ASP A 104 -23.28 -19.11 27.30
C ASP A 104 -21.92 -19.20 28.06
N GLY A 105 -20.79 -19.02 27.38
CA GLY A 105 -19.46 -18.80 27.96
C GLY A 105 -18.78 -19.99 28.64
N LEU A 106 -19.30 -21.21 28.44
CA LEU A 106 -18.78 -22.44 29.08
C LEU A 106 -18.21 -23.46 28.08
N LEU A 107 -17.93 -23.07 26.83
CA LEU A 107 -17.45 -24.01 25.80
C LEU A 107 -16.05 -23.62 25.31
N ILE A 108 -15.09 -24.54 25.42
CA ILE A 108 -13.78 -24.45 24.76
C ILE A 108 -13.88 -25.16 23.40
N ARG A 109 -13.58 -24.42 22.33
CA ARG A 109 -13.62 -24.94 20.96
C ARG A 109 -12.48 -25.93 20.68
N GLY A 110 -12.78 -26.94 19.87
CA GLY A 110 -11.85 -28.02 19.52
C GLY A 110 -11.68 -28.15 18.02
N VAL A 111 -10.43 -28.32 17.56
CA VAL A 111 -10.09 -28.55 16.15
C VAL A 111 -9.15 -29.75 15.97
N MET A 112 -9.05 -30.30 14.76
CA MET A 112 -8.08 -31.36 14.42
C MET A 112 -7.54 -31.17 13.00
N PRO A 113 -6.27 -31.51 12.69
CA PRO A 113 -5.67 -31.32 11.36
C PRO A 113 -6.18 -32.31 10.30
N GLY A 114 -6.60 -33.51 10.71
CA GLY A 114 -7.10 -34.60 9.88
C GLY A 114 -7.47 -35.79 10.77
N TRP A 115 -8.07 -36.85 10.20
CA TRP A 115 -8.42 -38.05 10.94
C TRP A 115 -8.65 -39.26 10.02
N ASP A 116 -8.07 -40.42 10.35
CA ASP A 116 -8.16 -41.68 9.61
C ASP A 116 -8.00 -42.90 10.54
N GLU A 117 -9.11 -43.48 10.98
CA GLU A 117 -9.10 -44.63 11.90
C GLU A 117 -8.90 -45.98 11.20
N GLU A 118 -8.76 -46.03 9.88
CA GLU A 118 -8.73 -47.30 9.16
C GLU A 118 -7.51 -48.14 9.56
N GLY A 119 -6.39 -47.49 9.93
CA GLY A 119 -5.22 -48.17 10.46
C GLY A 119 -5.45 -48.87 11.81
N ALA A 120 -6.42 -48.38 12.60
CA ALA A 120 -6.76 -48.87 13.93
C ALA A 120 -7.94 -49.85 13.93
N GLN A 121 -8.93 -49.59 13.07
CA GLN A 121 -10.22 -50.28 13.00
C GLN A 121 -10.50 -50.72 11.55
N ALA A 122 -9.70 -51.66 11.06
CA ALA A 122 -9.77 -52.13 9.68
C ALA A 122 -11.21 -52.49 9.26
N GLY A 123 -11.69 -51.86 8.18
CA GLY A 123 -13.02 -52.04 7.62
C GLY A 123 -14.16 -51.37 8.39
N GLN A 124 -13.90 -50.71 9.53
CA GLN A 124 -14.92 -50.08 10.38
C GLN A 124 -14.57 -48.64 10.79
N GLY A 125 -13.40 -48.13 10.41
CA GLY A 125 -12.91 -46.83 10.81
C GLY A 125 -13.66 -45.66 10.17
N ARG A 126 -13.61 -44.50 10.84
CA ARG A 126 -14.05 -43.22 10.28
C ARG A 126 -12.88 -42.49 9.63
N VAL A 127 -13.03 -42.13 8.36
CA VAL A 127 -11.96 -41.49 7.57
C VAL A 127 -12.42 -40.14 7.07
N PHE A 128 -11.65 -39.09 7.38
CA PHE A 128 -11.91 -37.72 6.93
C PHE A 128 -11.03 -37.38 5.72
N VAL A 129 -11.64 -37.40 4.54
CA VAL A 129 -10.98 -37.07 3.27
C VAL A 129 -11.01 -35.56 3.01
N ASN A 130 -10.13 -35.09 2.13
CA ASN A 130 -9.98 -33.67 1.78
C ASN A 130 -9.51 -32.75 2.92
N ALA A 131 -8.94 -33.33 3.99
CA ALA A 131 -8.17 -32.56 4.97
C ALA A 131 -6.98 -31.86 4.30
N SER A 132 -6.77 -30.59 4.64
CA SER A 132 -5.65 -29.81 4.12
C SER A 132 -5.23 -28.72 5.11
N PRO A 133 -3.97 -28.23 5.04
CA PRO A 133 -3.52 -27.13 5.89
C PRO A 133 -4.43 -25.89 5.85
N GLU A 134 -4.99 -25.57 4.68
CA GLU A 134 -5.89 -24.43 4.50
C GLU A 134 -7.26 -24.66 5.13
N ALA A 135 -7.83 -25.86 4.97
CA ALA A 135 -9.11 -26.20 5.62
C ALA A 135 -8.97 -26.18 7.15
N TYR A 136 -7.87 -26.73 7.67
CA TYR A 136 -7.51 -26.69 9.09
C TYR A 136 -7.31 -25.24 9.59
N ARG A 137 -6.57 -24.41 8.84
CA ARG A 137 -6.35 -22.98 9.18
C ARG A 137 -7.66 -22.24 9.38
N ARG A 138 -8.61 -22.40 8.44
CA ARG A 138 -9.92 -21.71 8.51
C ARG A 138 -10.75 -22.16 9.72
N TRP A 139 -10.67 -23.43 10.09
CA TRP A 139 -11.35 -23.94 11.27
C TRP A 139 -10.72 -23.38 12.55
N LEU A 140 -9.40 -23.47 12.67
CA LEU A 140 -8.67 -22.93 13.82
C LEU A 140 -8.83 -21.42 13.96
N SER A 141 -8.86 -20.66 12.85
CA SER A 141 -9.07 -19.21 12.89
C SER A 141 -10.45 -18.88 13.47
N ALA A 142 -11.50 -19.58 13.01
CA ALA A 142 -12.85 -19.38 13.53
C ALA A 142 -12.99 -19.79 15.01
N ALA A 143 -12.31 -20.87 15.42
CA ALA A 143 -12.26 -21.27 16.83
C ALA A 143 -11.54 -20.24 17.69
N ALA A 144 -10.45 -19.64 17.18
CA ALA A 144 -9.71 -18.59 17.87
C ALA A 144 -10.51 -17.27 17.96
N ASP A 145 -11.22 -16.88 16.90
CA ASP A 145 -12.12 -15.73 16.90
C ASP A 145 -13.25 -15.92 17.93
N ASP A 146 -13.82 -17.12 18.02
CA ASP A 146 -14.84 -17.46 19.02
C ASP A 146 -14.29 -17.43 20.45
N ALA A 147 -13.12 -18.01 20.69
CA ALA A 147 -12.45 -17.97 22.00
C ALA A 147 -12.08 -16.54 22.43
N ALA A 148 -11.77 -15.66 21.47
CA ALA A 148 -11.53 -14.24 21.74
C ALA A 148 -12.82 -13.48 22.10
N ALA A 149 -13.93 -13.82 21.45
CA ALA A 149 -15.24 -13.22 21.72
C ALA A 149 -15.89 -13.76 23.01
N ASN A 150 -15.64 -15.02 23.35
CA ASN A 150 -16.27 -15.76 24.43
C ASN A 150 -15.21 -16.43 25.34
N PRO A 151 -14.45 -15.63 26.12
CA PRO A 151 -13.41 -16.18 26.99
C PRO A 151 -14.04 -17.04 28.11
N VAL A 152 -13.46 -18.21 28.35
CA VAL A 152 -13.91 -19.15 29.39
C VAL A 152 -13.05 -18.94 30.62
N ALA A 153 -13.67 -18.62 31.76
CA ALA A 153 -12.98 -18.24 33.00
C ALA A 153 -11.94 -17.10 32.82
N GLY A 154 -12.15 -16.21 31.84
CA GLY A 154 -11.22 -15.12 31.51
C GLY A 154 -10.09 -15.49 30.55
N GLU A 155 -9.98 -16.76 30.18
CA GLU A 155 -8.94 -17.29 29.29
C GLU A 155 -9.48 -17.47 27.86
N ARG A 156 -8.60 -17.27 26.86
CA ARG A 156 -8.91 -17.43 25.42
C ARG A 156 -8.33 -18.75 24.93
N LEU A 157 -9.03 -19.85 25.21
CA LEU A 157 -8.54 -21.20 24.95
C LEU A 157 -9.15 -21.80 23.69
N VAL A 158 -8.31 -22.44 22.87
CA VAL A 158 -8.72 -23.35 21.80
C VAL A 158 -7.93 -24.63 21.94
N PHE A 159 -8.62 -25.76 21.78
CA PHE A 159 -8.01 -27.08 21.84
C PHE A 159 -7.71 -27.61 20.44
N VAL A 160 -6.51 -28.16 20.27
CA VAL A 160 -6.10 -28.83 19.02
C VAL A 160 -5.86 -30.30 19.33
N ASN A 161 -6.77 -31.17 18.88
CA ASN A 161 -6.55 -32.60 18.94
C ASN A 161 -5.51 -33.02 17.88
N ALA A 162 -4.24 -33.03 18.27
CA ALA A 162 -3.14 -33.34 17.36
C ALA A 162 -1.82 -33.81 18.03
N TRP A 163 -1.82 -34.11 19.33
CA TRP A 163 -0.58 -34.47 20.02
C TRP A 163 -0.32 -35.97 19.95
N ASN A 164 0.45 -36.39 18.94
CA ASN A 164 0.93 -37.76 18.73
C ASN A 164 -0.14 -38.83 18.40
N ASP A 165 -1.26 -38.46 17.80
CA ASP A 165 -2.18 -39.45 17.25
C ASP A 165 -1.79 -39.84 15.81
N TRP A 166 -0.61 -40.45 15.72
CA TRP A 166 -0.07 -40.99 14.46
C TRP A 166 -0.92 -42.13 13.90
N LEU A 167 -1.58 -42.88 14.79
CA LEU A 167 -2.42 -44.01 14.43
C LEU A 167 -3.62 -43.54 13.61
N ASN A 168 -4.22 -42.41 13.99
CA ASN A 168 -5.36 -41.82 13.31
C ASN A 168 -4.99 -40.69 12.35
N GLY A 169 -3.70 -40.49 12.05
CA GLY A 169 -3.23 -39.46 11.13
C GLY A 169 -3.47 -38.00 11.59
N ALA A 170 -3.72 -37.79 12.88
CA ALA A 170 -3.96 -36.49 13.50
C ALA A 170 -2.71 -36.01 14.26
N TYR A 171 -1.74 -35.48 13.51
CA TYR A 171 -0.47 -34.99 14.05
C TYR A 171 -0.20 -33.54 13.62
N LEU A 172 0.42 -32.76 14.51
CA LEU A 172 0.82 -31.37 14.24
C LEU A 172 2.35 -31.21 14.33
N GLU A 173 3.06 -31.80 13.37
CA GLU A 173 4.51 -31.74 13.27
C GLU A 173 4.97 -31.78 11.82
N PRO A 174 6.26 -31.50 11.53
CA PRO A 174 6.76 -31.54 10.16
C PRO A 174 6.73 -32.95 9.59
N ASP A 175 6.10 -33.13 8.42
CA ASP A 175 6.01 -34.42 7.74
C ASP A 175 6.59 -34.38 6.31
N ARG A 176 6.71 -35.54 5.65
CA ARG A 176 7.30 -35.64 4.29
C ARG A 176 6.38 -35.16 3.16
N ARG A 177 5.06 -35.18 3.37
CA ARG A 177 4.02 -34.83 2.39
C ARG A 177 3.71 -33.33 2.40
N HIS A 178 3.64 -32.71 3.58
CA HIS A 178 3.23 -31.32 3.77
C HIS A 178 4.33 -30.43 4.37
N GLY A 179 5.49 -30.99 4.74
CA GLY A 179 6.58 -30.20 5.33
C GLY A 179 6.10 -29.47 6.59
N TYR A 180 6.28 -28.14 6.62
CA TYR A 180 5.85 -27.28 7.73
C TYR A 180 4.43 -26.71 7.56
N ALA A 181 3.66 -27.14 6.55
CA ALA A 181 2.44 -26.43 6.17
C ALA A 181 1.37 -26.37 7.27
N TYR A 182 1.18 -27.43 8.06
CA TYR A 182 0.23 -27.42 9.19
C TYR A 182 0.70 -26.52 10.34
N LEU A 183 2.01 -26.47 10.63
CA LEU A 183 2.58 -25.53 11.61
C LEU A 183 2.45 -24.07 11.15
N HIS A 184 2.66 -23.81 9.86
CA HIS A 184 2.42 -22.49 9.26
C HIS A 184 0.94 -22.09 9.31
N ALA A 185 0.03 -23.04 9.06
CA ALA A 185 -1.41 -22.84 9.20
C ALA A 185 -1.79 -22.51 10.64
N THR A 186 -1.25 -23.22 11.64
CA THR A 186 -1.45 -22.90 13.07
C THR A 186 -0.97 -21.49 13.38
N ARG A 187 0.26 -21.13 12.99
CA ARG A 187 0.81 -19.78 13.19
C ARG A 187 -0.06 -18.70 12.54
N ALA A 188 -0.53 -18.93 11.32
CA ALA A 188 -1.34 -17.98 10.58
C ALA A 188 -2.75 -17.81 11.17
N ALA A 189 -3.33 -18.88 11.74
CA ALA A 189 -4.63 -18.83 12.40
C ALA A 189 -4.58 -18.17 13.79
N LEU A 190 -3.50 -18.38 14.54
CA LEU A 190 -3.28 -17.76 15.87
C LEU A 190 -2.66 -16.36 15.80
N ALA A 191 -2.23 -15.92 14.62
CA ALA A 191 -1.87 -14.53 14.41
C ALA A 191 -3.16 -13.71 14.59
N MET A 192 -3.40 -13.22 15.82
CA MET A 192 -4.54 -12.35 16.11
C MET A 192 -4.59 -11.28 15.00
N PRO A 193 -5.75 -11.06 14.34
CA PRO A 193 -5.92 -9.81 13.62
C PRO A 193 -5.72 -8.73 14.68
N LEU A 194 -4.60 -8.02 14.61
CA LEU A 194 -4.37 -6.90 15.50
C LEU A 194 -5.60 -6.00 15.38
N PRO A 195 -6.32 -5.68 16.48
CA PRO A 195 -7.30 -4.60 16.42
C PRO A 195 -6.58 -3.41 15.80
N SER A 196 -7.14 -2.82 14.73
CA SER A 196 -6.41 -1.99 13.74
C SER A 196 -5.18 -1.35 14.37
N ALA A 197 -4.01 -1.98 14.18
CA ALA A 197 -2.90 -1.67 15.05
C ALA A 197 -2.63 -0.17 14.95
N LYS A 198 -2.57 0.54 16.08
CA LYS A 198 -2.33 1.98 16.06
C LYS A 198 -0.85 2.25 15.89
N LEU A 199 -0.56 3.37 15.25
CA LEU A 199 0.80 3.87 15.06
C LEU A 199 1.02 5.09 15.93
N ALA A 200 2.18 5.22 16.55
CA ALA A 200 2.60 6.46 17.18
C ALA A 200 3.65 7.17 16.33
N LEU A 201 3.58 8.51 16.24
CA LEU A 201 4.63 9.34 15.68
C LEU A 201 5.21 10.24 16.76
N LEU A 202 6.50 10.11 17.03
CA LEU A 202 7.23 10.90 18.03
C LEU A 202 7.92 12.09 17.36
N SER A 203 7.55 13.31 17.80
CA SER A 203 8.19 14.57 17.43
C SER A 203 8.93 15.17 18.63
N HIS A 204 10.16 15.64 18.43
CA HIS A 204 10.99 16.16 19.53
C HIS A 204 10.50 17.52 20.08
N ASP A 205 9.79 18.31 19.27
CA ASP A 205 9.03 19.50 19.68
C ASP A 205 7.99 19.87 18.60
N ALA A 206 7.31 21.02 18.76
CA ALA A 206 6.35 21.55 17.80
C ALA A 206 6.72 22.95 17.26
N HIS A 207 8.01 23.31 17.22
CA HIS A 207 8.45 24.55 16.59
C HIS A 207 8.40 24.45 15.05
N PRO A 208 8.17 25.56 14.32
CA PRO A 208 7.96 25.54 12.87
C PRO A 208 9.26 25.38 12.06
N HIS A 209 9.97 24.28 12.25
CA HIS A 209 11.15 23.90 11.46
C HIS A 209 10.88 22.70 10.54
N GLY A 210 11.81 22.44 9.63
CA GLY A 210 11.64 21.43 8.57
C GLY A 210 11.31 20.03 9.08
N ALA A 211 11.91 19.59 10.21
CA ALA A 211 11.66 18.28 10.78
C ALA A 211 10.24 18.14 11.35
N GLN A 212 9.70 19.19 11.97
CA GLN A 212 8.34 19.22 12.53
C GLN A 212 7.30 19.32 11.43
N TYR A 213 7.58 20.06 10.35
CA TYR A 213 6.74 20.03 9.16
C TYR A 213 6.72 18.65 8.50
N LEU A 214 7.86 17.95 8.45
CA LEU A 214 7.92 16.57 7.99
C LEU A 214 7.04 15.66 8.87
N ALA A 215 7.20 15.71 10.19
CA ALA A 215 6.37 14.96 11.15
C ALA A 215 4.87 15.25 10.96
N LEU A 216 4.48 16.53 10.92
CA LEU A 216 3.09 16.95 10.76
C LEU A 216 2.48 16.44 9.44
N ASN A 217 3.25 16.54 8.35
CA ASN A 217 2.78 16.05 7.06
C ASN A 217 2.76 14.53 6.98
N LEU A 218 3.67 13.83 7.68
CA LEU A 218 3.63 12.38 7.79
C LEU A 218 2.36 11.92 8.52
N VAL A 219 1.99 12.55 9.64
CA VAL A 219 0.69 12.30 10.31
C VAL A 219 -0.46 12.53 9.34
N ARG A 220 -0.47 13.66 8.62
CA ARG A 220 -1.52 14.00 7.64
C ARG A 220 -1.62 12.94 6.54
N GLU A 221 -0.50 12.47 6.00
CA GLU A 221 -0.48 11.49 4.92
C GLU A 221 -0.89 10.10 5.41
N LEU A 222 -0.45 9.68 6.60
CA LEU A 222 -0.89 8.44 7.24
C LEU A 222 -2.41 8.45 7.49
N LYS A 223 -2.99 9.57 7.94
CA LYS A 223 -4.46 9.71 8.09
C LYS A 223 -5.20 9.63 6.75
N ARG A 224 -4.64 10.19 5.67
CA ARG A 224 -5.16 10.03 4.30
C ARG A 224 -5.06 8.59 3.80
N MET A 225 -4.10 7.83 4.31
CA MET A 225 -3.97 6.39 4.07
C MET A 225 -4.79 5.55 5.06
N HIS A 226 -5.76 6.17 5.75
CA HIS A 226 -6.64 5.54 6.73
C HIS A 226 -5.93 4.82 7.88
N GLN A 227 -4.70 5.21 8.20
CA GLN A 227 -3.99 4.71 9.37
C GLN A 227 -4.49 5.41 10.64
N ASP A 228 -4.62 4.65 11.72
CA ASP A 228 -4.88 5.23 13.05
C ASP A 228 -3.56 5.65 13.70
N VAL A 229 -3.42 6.94 13.95
CA VAL A 229 -2.15 7.56 14.36
C VAL A 229 -2.36 8.39 15.61
N GLU A 230 -1.46 8.21 16.57
CA GLU A 230 -1.32 9.04 17.76
C GLU A 230 0.02 9.80 17.70
N VAL A 231 0.07 11.01 18.24
CA VAL A 231 1.28 11.85 18.21
C VAL A 231 1.87 11.92 19.61
N LEU A 232 3.15 11.65 19.73
CA LEU A 232 3.92 11.77 20.96
C LEU A 232 4.79 13.02 20.83
N MET A 233 4.67 13.93 21.78
CA MET A 233 5.32 15.24 21.71
C MET A 233 6.29 15.42 22.88
N GLN A 234 7.59 15.53 22.58
CA GLN A 234 8.64 15.68 23.60
C GLN A 234 8.83 17.13 24.06
N GLY A 235 8.47 18.12 23.25
CA GLY A 235 8.62 19.55 23.55
C GLY A 235 7.45 20.40 23.06
N GLU A 236 7.30 21.58 23.64
CA GLU A 236 6.24 22.53 23.26
C GLU A 236 6.48 23.19 21.89
N GLY A 237 5.47 23.86 21.35
CA GLY A 237 5.68 24.73 20.20
C GLY A 237 4.42 25.21 19.46
N LEU A 238 4.62 26.10 18.49
CA LEU A 238 3.54 26.77 17.76
C LEU A 238 2.69 25.83 16.88
N LEU A 239 3.22 24.67 16.49
CA LEU A 239 2.52 23.70 15.66
C LEU A 239 1.64 22.72 16.45
N GLU A 240 1.62 22.75 17.79
CA GLU A 240 0.78 21.84 18.58
C GLU A 240 -0.69 21.80 18.12
N PRO A 241 -1.38 22.94 17.91
CA PRO A 241 -2.77 22.92 17.44
C PRO A 241 -2.92 22.27 16.06
N SER A 242 -1.88 22.32 15.23
CA SER A 242 -1.88 21.68 13.91
C SER A 242 -1.79 20.16 14.02
N PHE A 243 -1.04 19.64 15.00
CA PHE A 243 -1.00 18.20 15.29
C PHE A 243 -2.32 17.73 15.91
N GLU A 244 -2.85 18.47 16.89
CA GLU A 244 -4.12 18.14 17.56
C GLU A 244 -5.32 18.11 16.61
N ALA A 245 -5.30 18.93 15.56
CA ALA A 245 -6.31 18.93 14.51
C ALA A 245 -6.29 17.65 13.65
N LEU A 246 -5.19 16.88 13.66
CA LEU A 246 -5.02 15.68 12.82
C LEU A 246 -5.14 14.37 13.61
N ALA A 247 -4.65 14.35 14.85
CA ALA A 247 -4.52 13.15 15.66
C ALA A 247 -4.51 13.49 17.17
N PRO A 248 -4.84 12.53 18.06
CA PRO A 248 -4.59 12.66 19.49
C PRO A 248 -3.11 12.96 19.77
N VAL A 249 -2.84 13.97 20.61
CA VAL A 249 -1.48 14.38 21.00
C VAL A 249 -1.23 14.07 22.48
N HIS A 250 -0.20 13.29 22.75
CA HIS A 250 0.30 12.98 24.08
C HIS A 250 1.57 13.78 24.37
N ARG A 251 1.56 14.55 25.46
CA ARG A 251 2.66 15.44 25.83
C ARG A 251 3.57 14.74 26.84
N LEU A 252 4.84 14.59 26.48
CA LEU A 252 5.86 13.84 27.24
C LEU A 252 6.84 14.76 27.99
N TYR A 253 6.57 16.07 28.06
CA TYR A 253 7.54 17.13 28.39
C TYR A 253 8.31 16.99 29.70
N GLN A 254 7.76 16.24 30.65
CA GLN A 254 8.27 16.14 32.01
C GLN A 254 8.29 14.71 32.53
N MET A 255 8.09 13.72 31.67
CA MET A 255 8.11 12.32 32.09
C MET A 255 9.55 11.89 32.37
N ASP A 256 9.77 11.27 33.53
CA ASP A 256 10.99 10.52 33.76
C ASP A 256 10.97 9.16 33.03
N GLU A 257 12.08 8.41 33.10
CA GLU A 257 12.22 7.14 32.40
C GLU A 257 11.20 6.08 32.85
N ALA A 258 10.86 6.05 34.15
CA ALA A 258 9.91 5.09 34.69
C ALA A 258 8.46 5.45 34.31
N GLU A 259 8.12 6.75 34.35
CA GLU A 259 6.85 7.27 33.86
C GLU A 259 6.69 7.02 32.36
N LEU A 260 7.75 7.21 31.58
CA LEU A 260 7.75 6.98 30.14
C LEU A 260 7.59 5.49 29.79
N LEU A 261 8.24 4.59 30.54
CA LEU A 261 8.06 3.15 30.37
C LEU A 261 6.62 2.71 30.69
N ALA A 262 6.07 3.18 31.81
CA ALA A 262 4.68 2.89 32.18
C ALA A 262 3.69 3.43 31.13
N PHE A 263 3.96 4.62 30.58
CA PHE A 263 3.18 5.21 29.50
C PHE A 263 3.29 4.38 28.21
N ALA A 264 4.51 3.96 27.81
CA ALA A 264 4.73 3.13 26.63
C ALA A 264 4.03 1.77 26.74
N GLN A 265 4.06 1.14 27.92
CA GLN A 265 3.27 -0.06 28.21
C GLN A 265 1.76 0.23 28.08
N GLY A 266 1.28 1.34 28.62
CA GLY A 266 -0.12 1.78 28.45
C GLY A 266 -0.52 1.96 26.98
N LEU A 267 0.33 2.58 26.17
CA LEU A 267 0.12 2.71 24.73
C LEU A 267 0.02 1.34 24.06
N ARG A 268 0.92 0.42 24.41
CA ARG A 268 0.88 -0.96 23.89
C ARG A 268 -0.44 -1.66 24.21
N HIS A 269 -0.93 -1.53 25.45
CA HIS A 269 -2.23 -2.08 25.87
C HIS A 269 -3.41 -1.40 25.16
N SER A 270 -3.27 -0.14 24.75
CA SER A 270 -4.29 0.59 23.98
C SER A 270 -4.32 0.26 22.47
N GLY A 271 -3.46 -0.67 22.03
CA GLY A 271 -3.40 -1.16 20.65
C GLY A 271 -2.33 -0.51 19.78
N VAL A 272 -1.49 0.39 20.31
CA VAL A 272 -0.30 0.89 19.59
C VAL A 272 0.71 -0.25 19.51
N ASP A 273 1.30 -0.47 18.34
CA ASP A 273 2.29 -1.56 18.14
C ASP A 273 3.61 -1.07 17.56
N ALA A 274 3.68 0.19 17.13
CA ALA A 274 4.82 0.73 16.44
C ALA A 274 4.96 2.24 16.64
N VAL A 275 6.18 2.74 16.54
CA VAL A 275 6.55 4.15 16.72
C VAL A 275 7.46 4.59 15.56
N ILE A 276 7.13 5.71 14.93
CA ILE A 276 8.04 6.46 14.06
C ILE A 276 8.68 7.57 14.89
N ALA A 277 9.98 7.45 15.20
CA ALA A 277 10.72 8.46 15.93
C ALA A 277 11.40 9.41 14.95
N ASN A 278 10.91 10.65 14.88
CA ASN A 278 11.44 11.64 13.97
C ASN A 278 12.61 12.39 14.63
N THR A 279 13.77 12.44 13.95
CA THR A 279 15.02 13.11 14.34
C THR A 279 15.91 12.38 15.35
N THR A 280 17.19 12.75 15.35
CA THR A 280 18.17 12.22 16.33
C THR A 280 17.84 12.63 17.77
N VAL A 281 17.19 13.79 17.96
CA VAL A 281 16.83 14.33 19.28
C VAL A 281 15.94 13.37 20.07
N SER A 282 15.02 12.69 19.38
CA SER A 282 14.10 11.73 19.97
C SER A 282 14.79 10.50 20.57
N GLY A 283 16.04 10.23 20.19
CA GLY A 283 16.84 9.11 20.71
C GLY A 283 16.92 9.05 22.23
N ARG A 284 16.82 10.19 22.92
CA ARG A 284 16.82 10.28 24.39
C ARG A 284 15.64 9.57 25.08
N MET A 285 14.63 9.15 24.33
CA MET A 285 13.37 8.64 24.87
C MET A 285 12.91 7.34 24.22
N ILE A 286 13.65 6.78 23.27
CA ILE A 286 13.13 5.63 22.50
C ILE A 286 13.22 4.28 23.24
N ALA A 287 14.19 4.12 24.16
CA ALA A 287 14.43 2.86 24.86
C ALA A 287 13.19 2.32 25.58
N PRO A 288 12.43 3.13 26.35
CA PRO A 288 11.22 2.65 27.01
C PRO A 288 10.13 2.14 26.07
N PHE A 289 10.01 2.70 24.85
CA PHE A 289 9.06 2.19 23.85
C PHE A 289 9.48 0.81 23.36
N ARG A 290 10.79 0.61 23.14
CA ARG A 290 11.34 -0.69 22.74
C ARG A 290 11.17 -1.73 23.84
N GLU A 291 11.44 -1.36 25.09
CA GLU A 291 11.24 -2.22 26.26
C GLU A 291 9.77 -2.62 26.46
N ALA A 292 8.83 -1.72 26.14
CA ALA A 292 7.39 -2.01 26.12
C ALA A 292 6.93 -2.93 24.97
N GLY A 293 7.86 -3.40 24.12
CA GLY A 293 7.58 -4.31 23.01
C GLY A 293 7.03 -3.62 21.75
N LEU A 294 7.18 -2.30 21.63
CA LEU A 294 6.82 -1.57 20.41
C LEU A 294 7.93 -1.70 19.36
N ARG A 295 7.53 -1.74 18.09
CA ARG A 295 8.46 -1.63 16.95
C ARG A 295 8.85 -0.18 16.76
N VAL A 296 10.12 0.11 16.51
CA VAL A 296 10.62 1.49 16.38
C VAL A 296 11.37 1.67 15.07
N VAL A 297 10.88 2.59 14.23
CA VAL A 297 11.61 3.10 13.07
C VAL A 297 12.02 4.54 13.38
N SER A 298 13.32 4.80 13.39
CA SER A 298 13.86 6.13 13.67
C SER A 298 14.35 6.83 12.42
N LEU A 299 14.14 8.13 12.32
CA LEU A 299 14.55 8.96 11.19
C LEU A 299 15.71 9.88 11.61
N ILE A 300 16.82 9.84 10.88
CA ILE A 300 17.95 10.76 11.09
C ILE A 300 17.95 11.79 9.95
N HIS A 301 17.82 13.06 10.34
CA HIS A 301 17.77 14.22 9.46
C HIS A 301 18.82 15.26 9.85
N GLU A 302 19.95 14.80 10.38
CA GLU A 302 21.06 15.64 10.84
C GLU A 302 22.37 15.19 10.19
N LEU A 303 23.26 16.17 9.95
CA LEU A 303 24.65 15.93 9.56
C LEU A 303 25.56 16.04 10.81
N PRO A 304 26.82 15.54 10.73
CA PRO A 304 27.69 15.49 11.90
C PRO A 304 27.94 16.83 12.60
N GLY A 305 28.00 17.94 11.85
CA GLY A 305 28.18 19.26 12.44
C GLY A 305 27.02 19.65 13.35
N LEU A 306 25.78 19.38 12.93
CA LEU A 306 24.58 19.60 13.75
C LEU A 306 24.56 18.70 15.00
N ILE A 307 24.94 17.43 14.85
CA ILE A 307 24.99 16.50 15.98
C ILE A 307 25.97 16.99 17.04
N ALA A 308 27.16 17.42 16.62
CA ALA A 308 28.17 17.99 17.52
C ALA A 308 27.74 19.34 18.12
N GLN A 309 27.14 20.22 17.32
CA GLN A 309 26.69 21.54 17.78
C GLN A 309 25.65 21.44 18.90
N TYR A 310 24.74 20.47 18.82
CA TYR A 310 23.68 20.26 19.80
C TYR A 310 23.98 19.16 20.84
N CYS A 311 25.20 18.62 20.84
CA CYS A 311 25.64 17.52 21.72
C CYS A 311 24.67 16.32 21.69
N LEU A 312 24.32 15.87 20.48
CA LEU A 312 23.34 14.80 20.24
C LEU A 312 23.98 13.41 20.15
N GLU A 313 25.28 13.26 20.35
CA GLU A 313 25.98 11.96 20.26
C GLU A 313 25.36 10.90 21.19
N PRO A 314 25.04 11.20 22.48
CA PRO A 314 24.38 10.21 23.34
C PRO A 314 22.99 9.82 22.83
N ALA A 315 22.24 10.80 22.30
CA ALA A 315 20.92 10.54 21.73
C ALA A 315 21.01 9.69 20.46
N LEU A 316 22.02 9.92 19.62
CA LEU A 316 22.29 9.12 18.43
C LEU A 316 22.62 7.67 18.79
N HIS A 317 23.47 7.44 19.79
CA HIS A 317 23.81 6.09 20.23
C HIS A 317 22.58 5.32 20.72
N GLU A 318 21.77 5.94 21.57
CA GLU A 318 20.52 5.36 22.07
C GLU A 318 19.53 5.11 20.93
N LEU A 319 19.37 6.08 20.03
CA LEU A 319 18.51 5.97 18.85
C LEU A 319 18.87 4.72 18.05
N VAL A 320 20.15 4.55 17.78
CA VAL A 320 20.66 3.43 16.98
C VAL A 320 20.46 2.11 17.72
N GLU A 321 20.75 2.03 19.02
CA GLU A 321 20.61 0.80 19.81
C GLU A 321 19.16 0.33 19.93
N SER A 322 18.23 1.26 20.15
CA SER A 322 16.84 0.97 20.50
C SER A 322 15.86 0.99 19.30
N SER A 323 16.35 1.10 18.07
CA SER A 323 15.52 1.06 16.84
C SER A 323 15.63 -0.25 16.07
N ASP A 324 14.51 -0.74 15.54
CA ASP A 324 14.48 -1.88 14.59
C ASP A 324 15.06 -1.46 13.23
N HIS A 325 14.71 -0.27 12.75
CA HIS A 325 15.29 0.33 11.55
C HIS A 325 15.64 1.80 11.74
N VAL A 326 16.68 2.24 11.04
CA VAL A 326 17.14 3.64 11.03
C VAL A 326 17.11 4.15 9.59
N VAL A 327 16.25 5.12 9.33
CA VAL A 327 16.07 5.72 8.01
C VAL A 327 16.90 6.99 7.90
N ILE A 328 17.72 7.06 6.86
CA ILE A 328 18.56 8.23 6.56
C ILE A 328 18.15 8.83 5.21
N SER A 329 18.28 10.15 5.10
CA SER A 329 17.75 10.89 3.95
C SER A 329 18.68 11.00 2.75
N SER A 330 19.99 10.79 2.91
CA SER A 330 20.97 10.95 1.82
C SER A 330 22.27 10.18 2.06
N GLN A 331 23.10 10.08 1.01
CA GLN A 331 24.44 9.49 1.15
C GLN A 331 25.36 10.34 2.03
N ALA A 332 25.25 11.67 1.96
CA ALA A 332 25.97 12.55 2.88
C ALA A 332 25.65 12.24 4.36
N VAL A 333 24.37 11.95 4.69
CA VAL A 333 24.00 11.51 6.05
C VAL A 333 24.61 10.14 6.36
N ARG A 334 24.59 9.18 5.41
CA ARG A 334 25.23 7.86 5.59
C ARG A 334 26.70 7.98 5.94
N GLU A 335 27.44 8.73 5.14
CA GLU A 335 28.88 8.95 5.30
C GLU A 335 29.17 9.69 6.61
N GLY A 336 28.35 10.70 6.93
CA GLY A 336 28.41 11.39 8.21
C GLY A 336 28.22 10.47 9.41
N MET A 337 27.20 9.61 9.39
CA MET A 337 26.95 8.65 10.47
C MET A 337 28.10 7.67 10.66
N ALA A 338 28.76 7.24 9.57
CA ALA A 338 29.93 6.35 9.64
C ALA A 338 31.14 6.97 10.37
N THR A 339 31.19 8.29 10.52
CA THR A 339 32.24 8.99 11.29
C THR A 339 31.94 9.07 12.79
N LEU A 340 30.66 8.99 13.17
CA LEU A 340 30.19 9.16 14.55
C LEU A 340 29.91 7.84 15.24
N LEU A 341 29.60 6.79 14.48
CA LEU A 341 29.16 5.50 14.99
C LEU A 341 30.19 4.40 14.71
N PRO A 342 30.23 3.34 15.55
CA PRO A 342 31.00 2.14 15.25
C PRO A 342 30.60 1.51 13.90
N PRO A 343 31.52 0.87 13.15
CA PRO A 343 31.25 0.33 11.81
C PRO A 343 30.06 -0.62 11.72
N ASP A 344 29.84 -1.43 12.75
CA ASP A 344 28.77 -2.43 12.79
C ASP A 344 27.48 -1.91 13.44
N ALA A 345 27.50 -0.69 13.97
CA ALA A 345 26.40 -0.16 14.77
C ALA A 345 25.09 -0.06 14.00
N LEU A 346 25.13 0.05 12.66
CA LEU A 346 23.98 0.23 11.76
C LEU A 346 23.73 -0.97 10.83
N THR A 347 24.51 -2.06 10.98
CA THR A 347 24.44 -3.24 10.12
C THR A 347 23.06 -3.89 10.20
N GLY A 348 22.44 -4.13 9.04
CA GLY A 348 21.14 -4.79 8.93
C GLY A 348 19.92 -3.93 9.26
N LYS A 349 20.09 -2.70 9.79
CA LYS A 349 18.99 -1.81 10.17
C LYS A 349 18.92 -0.48 9.42
N MET A 350 20.02 -0.02 8.83
CA MET A 350 20.05 1.26 8.12
C MET A 350 19.40 1.18 6.74
N VAL A 351 18.50 2.11 6.46
CA VAL A 351 17.78 2.24 5.19
C VAL A 351 18.03 3.63 4.62
N LEU A 352 18.60 3.71 3.42
CA LEU A 352 18.69 4.98 2.70
C LEU A 352 17.38 5.22 1.97
N ARG A 353 16.60 6.17 2.49
CA ARG A 353 15.34 6.57 1.88
C ARG A 353 15.11 8.07 2.08
N PRO A 354 15.37 8.89 1.05
CA PRO A 354 15.09 10.31 1.10
C PRO A 354 13.61 10.59 1.36
N GLN A 355 13.33 11.65 2.10
CA GLN A 355 11.96 12.11 2.28
C GLN A 355 11.41 12.63 0.93
N GLY A 356 10.16 12.27 0.62
CA GLY A 356 9.47 12.81 -0.56
C GLY A 356 8.99 14.26 -0.37
N LEU A 357 8.47 14.85 -1.44
CA LEU A 357 7.90 16.19 -1.42
C LEU A 357 6.47 16.17 -0.85
N PHE A 358 6.29 16.73 0.35
CA PHE A 358 4.98 16.82 1.01
C PHE A 358 4.20 18.11 0.71
N THR A 359 4.89 19.16 0.27
CA THR A 359 4.26 20.42 -0.13
C THR A 359 3.67 20.32 -1.52
N ARG A 360 2.57 21.04 -1.74
CA ARG A 360 1.83 21.03 -3.01
C ARG A 360 1.81 22.44 -3.55
N SER A 361 2.63 22.70 -4.57
CA SER A 361 2.64 24.01 -5.20
C SER A 361 1.53 24.15 -6.22
N ARG A 362 0.81 25.28 -6.20
CA ARG A 362 -0.22 25.60 -7.21
C ARG A 362 0.34 25.76 -8.63
N TYR A 363 1.65 25.96 -8.77
CA TYR A 363 2.32 26.09 -10.05
C TYR A 363 2.96 24.78 -10.55
N ARG A 364 2.89 23.69 -9.78
CA ARG A 364 3.43 22.38 -10.17
C ARG A 364 2.77 21.92 -11.48
N GLY A 365 3.59 21.50 -12.44
CA GLY A 365 3.12 21.04 -13.77
C GLY A 365 2.74 22.16 -14.75
N LEU A 366 2.92 23.43 -14.40
CA LEU A 366 2.86 24.53 -15.37
C LEU A 366 4.19 24.65 -16.12
N HIS A 367 4.11 24.78 -17.44
CA HIS A 367 5.29 25.01 -18.29
C HIS A 367 5.61 26.51 -18.41
N ASP A 368 4.58 27.35 -18.46
CA ASP A 368 4.73 28.80 -18.55
C ASP A 368 4.62 29.44 -17.16
N LEU A 369 5.75 29.99 -16.70
CA LEU A 369 5.85 30.72 -15.43
C LEU A 369 6.00 32.23 -15.65
N SER A 370 5.67 32.77 -16.84
CA SER A 370 5.77 34.20 -17.13
C SER A 370 4.91 35.06 -16.19
N ALA A 371 3.65 34.65 -15.96
CA ALA A 371 2.74 35.37 -15.06
C ALA A 371 3.24 35.42 -13.60
N PRO A 372 3.57 34.30 -12.92
CA PRO A 372 4.10 34.36 -11.55
C PRO A 372 5.45 35.10 -11.47
N ARG A 373 6.27 35.08 -12.53
CA ARG A 373 7.50 35.90 -12.60
C ARG A 373 7.20 37.39 -12.53
N VAL A 374 6.27 37.89 -13.35
CA VAL A 374 5.87 39.31 -13.32
C VAL A 374 5.28 39.67 -11.96
N GLU A 375 4.42 38.81 -11.41
CA GLU A 375 3.77 39.06 -10.12
C GLU A 375 4.78 39.14 -8.96
N LEU A 376 5.76 38.24 -8.90
CA LEU A 376 6.80 38.30 -7.87
C LEU A 376 7.62 39.61 -7.96
N ARG A 377 7.99 40.03 -9.17
CA ARG A 377 8.74 41.28 -9.38
C ARG A 377 7.95 42.50 -8.95
N ARG A 378 6.64 42.51 -9.26
CA ARG A 378 5.70 43.53 -8.78
C ARG A 378 5.58 43.52 -7.26
N LYS A 379 5.47 42.34 -6.63
CA LYS A 379 5.44 42.15 -5.16
C LYS A 379 6.68 42.73 -4.49
N LEU A 380 7.85 42.58 -5.13
CA LEU A 380 9.14 43.08 -4.64
C LEU A 380 9.40 44.56 -5.01
N GLY A 381 8.57 45.17 -5.87
CA GLY A 381 8.78 46.55 -6.34
C GLY A 381 10.00 46.72 -7.25
N ILE A 382 10.38 45.67 -7.99
CA ILE A 382 11.53 45.65 -8.91
C ILE A 382 11.07 45.63 -10.37
N ALA A 383 12.00 45.82 -11.32
CA ALA A 383 11.69 45.82 -12.75
C ALA A 383 11.18 44.44 -13.24
N GLU A 384 10.31 44.44 -14.25
CA GLU A 384 9.73 43.20 -14.80
C GLU A 384 10.75 42.29 -15.49
N ASP A 385 11.86 42.85 -15.98
CA ASP A 385 12.98 42.14 -16.60
C ASP A 385 14.10 41.81 -15.60
N ALA A 386 13.93 42.15 -14.32
CA ALA A 386 14.91 41.84 -13.28
C ALA A 386 15.11 40.33 -13.12
N LEU A 387 16.35 39.94 -12.82
CA LEU A 387 16.71 38.55 -12.52
C LEU A 387 16.58 38.32 -11.01
N VAL A 388 15.93 37.23 -10.62
CA VAL A 388 15.61 36.93 -9.21
C VAL A 388 16.25 35.61 -8.79
N VAL A 389 17.17 35.70 -7.83
CA VAL A 389 17.74 34.56 -7.12
C VAL A 389 16.96 34.36 -5.81
N LEU A 390 16.42 33.17 -5.60
CA LEU A 390 15.65 32.84 -4.40
C LEU A 390 16.46 31.97 -3.43
N SER A 391 16.31 32.21 -2.12
CA SER A 391 16.62 31.24 -1.09
C SER A 391 15.51 31.21 -0.04
N VAL A 392 15.19 30.02 0.48
CA VAL A 392 14.12 29.82 1.46
C VAL A 392 14.64 29.02 2.66
N GLY A 393 14.38 29.53 3.86
CA GLY A 393 14.71 28.83 5.11
C GLY A 393 15.07 29.79 6.25
N TYR A 394 15.41 29.20 7.40
CA TYR A 394 15.91 29.97 8.54
C TYR A 394 17.31 30.52 8.25
N ALA A 395 17.44 31.85 8.24
CA ALA A 395 18.67 32.55 7.84
C ALA A 395 19.69 32.56 8.99
N ASP A 396 20.53 31.54 9.03
CA ASP A 396 21.65 31.38 9.96
C ASP A 396 22.98 31.15 9.21
N ARG A 397 24.08 30.99 9.95
CA ARG A 397 25.39 30.64 9.37
C ARG A 397 25.38 29.27 8.70
N ARG A 398 24.56 28.32 9.15
CA ARG A 398 24.53 26.97 8.57
C ARG A 398 23.90 26.99 7.16
N LYS A 399 22.83 27.74 6.97
CA LYS A 399 22.15 27.95 5.67
C LYS A 399 22.92 28.88 4.75
N GLY A 400 23.95 29.56 5.26
CA GLY A 400 24.92 30.32 4.48
C GLY A 400 24.39 31.65 3.99
N LEU A 401 23.59 32.35 4.81
CA LEU A 401 23.14 33.70 4.49
C LEU A 401 24.32 34.63 4.16
N ASP A 402 25.42 34.52 4.91
CA ASP A 402 26.65 35.25 4.70
C ASP A 402 27.35 34.90 3.38
N LEU A 403 27.35 33.62 3.00
CA LEU A 403 27.95 33.16 1.73
C LEU A 403 27.13 33.64 0.54
N LEU A 404 25.79 33.57 0.63
CA LEU A 404 24.90 34.06 -0.41
C LEU A 404 25.05 35.57 -0.59
N ALA A 405 25.15 36.35 0.49
CA ALA A 405 25.38 37.79 0.40
C ALA A 405 26.70 38.13 -0.32
N GLN A 406 27.78 37.40 -0.03
CA GLN A 406 29.07 37.59 -0.70
C GLN A 406 29.02 37.21 -2.19
N ALA A 407 28.42 36.06 -2.52
CA ALA A 407 28.22 35.65 -3.92
C ALA A 407 27.31 36.64 -4.68
N ALA A 408 26.28 37.17 -4.01
CA ALA A 408 25.39 38.18 -4.57
C ALA A 408 26.14 39.47 -4.94
N ALA A 409 27.09 39.92 -4.11
CA ALA A 409 27.93 41.09 -4.42
C ALA A 409 28.77 40.87 -5.69
N ILE A 410 29.36 39.67 -5.84
CA ILE A 410 30.11 39.29 -7.05
C ILE A 410 29.19 39.28 -8.28
N ALA A 411 28.02 38.65 -8.16
CA ALA A 411 27.08 38.53 -9.26
C ALA A 411 26.49 39.89 -9.69
N CYS A 412 26.12 40.75 -8.72
CA CYS A 412 25.59 42.09 -8.95
C CYS A 412 26.58 43.04 -9.63
N ALA A 413 27.90 42.80 -9.46
CA ALA A 413 28.93 43.55 -10.17
C ALA A 413 28.92 43.26 -11.68
N SER A 414 28.56 42.03 -12.05
CA SER A 414 28.46 41.57 -13.45
C SER A 414 27.06 41.74 -14.05
N GLU A 415 26.03 41.80 -13.21
CA GLU A 415 24.63 41.91 -13.60
C GLU A 415 23.88 42.90 -12.71
N PRO A 416 23.80 44.19 -13.09
CA PRO A 416 23.16 45.20 -12.27
C PRO A 416 21.66 45.00 -12.03
N GLY A 417 20.98 44.23 -12.88
CA GLY A 417 19.55 43.91 -12.75
C GLY A 417 19.25 42.67 -11.89
N LEU A 418 20.27 42.08 -11.25
CA LEU A 418 20.10 40.92 -10.36
C LEU A 418 19.61 41.36 -8.98
N HIS A 419 18.59 40.66 -8.49
CA HIS A 419 18.08 40.77 -7.12
C HIS A 419 18.11 39.40 -6.44
N VAL A 420 18.38 39.41 -5.14
CA VAL A 420 18.34 38.21 -4.28
C VAL A 420 17.20 38.36 -3.29
N VAL A 421 16.44 37.29 -3.08
CA VAL A 421 15.31 37.25 -2.15
C VAL A 421 15.54 36.11 -1.17
N TRP A 422 15.54 36.44 0.12
CA TRP A 422 15.53 35.48 1.21
C TRP A 422 14.15 35.45 1.86
N VAL A 423 13.51 34.28 1.88
CA VAL A 423 12.22 34.05 2.55
C VAL A 423 12.44 33.18 3.79
N GLY A 424 11.89 33.63 4.92
CA GLY A 424 12.00 32.95 6.21
C GLY A 424 12.45 33.88 7.35
N HIS A 425 12.41 33.34 8.57
CA HIS A 425 13.01 34.00 9.73
C HIS A 425 14.53 34.01 9.64
N HIS A 426 15.17 34.86 10.44
CA HIS A 426 16.61 35.03 10.45
C HIS A 426 17.14 35.10 11.88
N GLU A 427 18.36 34.63 12.08
CA GLU A 427 19.12 34.88 13.28
C GLU A 427 19.53 36.37 13.31
N ALA A 428 19.26 37.05 14.43
CA ALA A 428 19.44 38.50 14.52
C ALA A 428 20.90 38.92 14.29
N GLU A 429 21.85 38.27 14.95
CA GLU A 429 23.28 38.60 14.86
C GLU A 429 23.84 38.40 13.45
N VAL A 430 23.47 37.30 12.78
CA VAL A 430 23.91 37.00 11.41
C VAL A 430 23.32 38.01 10.43
N LYS A 431 22.06 38.40 10.61
CA LYS A 431 21.44 39.42 9.76
C LYS A 431 22.12 40.78 9.91
N GLU A 432 22.45 41.21 11.13
CA GLU A 432 23.15 42.47 11.36
C GLU A 432 24.51 42.50 10.64
N GLU A 433 25.26 41.40 10.70
CA GLU A 433 26.54 41.23 9.99
C GLU A 433 26.36 41.33 8.46
N VAL A 434 25.33 40.66 7.94
CA VAL A 434 25.01 40.63 6.51
C VAL A 434 24.52 41.99 6.02
N ASP A 435 23.65 42.68 6.77
CA ASP A 435 23.17 44.02 6.42
C ASP A 435 24.34 45.02 6.32
N ALA A 436 25.28 44.97 7.28
CA ALA A 436 26.47 45.81 7.25
C ALA A 436 27.35 45.52 6.02
N PHE A 437 27.54 44.25 5.67
CA PHE A 437 28.25 43.84 4.47
C PHE A 437 27.55 44.34 3.18
N LEU A 438 26.24 44.15 3.07
CA LEU A 438 25.45 44.55 1.90
C LEU A 438 25.48 46.06 1.68
N GLN A 439 25.44 46.85 2.75
CA GLN A 439 25.61 48.31 2.70
C GLN A 439 27.01 48.70 2.21
N GLN A 440 28.06 48.05 2.74
CA GLN A 440 29.44 48.31 2.32
C GLN A 440 29.68 47.91 0.85
N ALA A 441 29.07 46.82 0.40
CA ALA A 441 29.14 46.34 -0.98
C ALA A 441 28.27 47.15 -1.96
N GLY A 442 27.39 48.03 -1.46
CA GLY A 442 26.51 48.87 -2.28
C GLY A 442 25.40 48.11 -3.00
N ILE A 443 24.94 46.98 -2.43
CA ILE A 443 23.88 46.13 -3.00
C ILE A 443 22.70 45.89 -2.04
N ALA A 444 22.60 46.68 -0.97
CA ALA A 444 21.55 46.52 0.04
C ALA A 444 20.12 46.68 -0.53
N ASP A 445 19.93 47.50 -1.57
CA ASP A 445 18.67 47.67 -2.30
C ASP A 445 18.34 46.49 -3.24
N ARG A 446 19.28 45.56 -3.41
CA ARG A 446 19.14 44.37 -4.27
C ARG A 446 19.00 43.07 -3.51
N PHE A 447 19.11 43.10 -2.18
CA PHE A 447 18.97 41.93 -1.32
C PHE A 447 17.73 42.10 -0.44
N HIS A 448 16.70 41.33 -0.73
CA HIS A 448 15.37 41.46 -0.13
C HIS A 448 15.15 40.40 0.93
N PHE A 449 14.89 40.82 2.17
CA PHE A 449 14.41 39.92 3.22
C PHE A 449 12.88 39.98 3.26
N ALA A 450 12.22 38.94 2.74
CA ALA A 450 10.76 38.88 2.68
C ALA A 450 10.10 38.60 4.05
N GLY A 451 10.89 38.10 5.01
CA GLY A 451 10.38 37.62 6.29
C GLY A 451 9.69 36.26 6.17
N LEU A 452 8.97 35.84 7.22
CA LEU A 452 8.19 34.61 7.19
C LEU A 452 6.96 34.80 6.31
N ASP A 453 6.95 34.15 5.15
CA ASP A 453 5.77 33.96 4.31
C ASP A 453 5.46 32.46 4.28
N PHE A 454 4.24 32.08 4.69
CA PHE A 454 3.81 30.68 4.64
C PHE A 454 3.44 30.23 3.23
N ASP A 455 3.25 31.18 2.31
CA ASP A 455 2.90 30.93 0.93
C ASP A 455 4.10 31.19 0.02
N THR A 456 5.01 30.21 0.00
CA THR A 456 6.29 30.29 -0.72
C THR A 456 6.15 30.00 -2.23
N ASP A 457 4.99 29.55 -2.68
CA ASP A 457 4.72 29.15 -4.08
C ASP A 457 5.07 30.23 -5.09
N ASP A 458 4.64 31.47 -4.83
CA ASP A 458 4.88 32.61 -5.72
C ASP A 458 6.38 32.95 -5.84
N TYR A 459 7.14 32.70 -4.78
CA TYR A 459 8.58 32.90 -4.79
C TYR A 459 9.26 31.85 -5.65
N TYR A 460 8.94 30.57 -5.43
CA TYR A 460 9.53 29.49 -6.22
C TYR A 460 9.22 29.64 -7.70
N ALA A 461 7.96 29.85 -8.07
CA ALA A 461 7.54 29.98 -9.46
C ALA A 461 8.01 31.30 -10.11
N GLY A 462 8.14 32.36 -9.31
CA GLY A 462 8.55 33.67 -9.80
C GLY A 462 10.07 33.86 -9.91
N ALA A 463 10.89 33.00 -9.29
CA ALA A 463 12.35 33.10 -9.35
C ALA A 463 12.93 32.59 -10.69
N ASP A 464 14.14 33.03 -11.01
CA ASP A 464 14.91 32.52 -12.16
C ASP A 464 15.82 31.34 -11.77
N VAL A 465 16.30 31.35 -10.53
CA VAL A 465 17.18 30.31 -9.96
C VAL A 465 17.02 30.27 -8.44
N TYR A 466 17.13 29.09 -7.86
CA TYR A 466 17.20 28.88 -6.42
C TYR A 466 18.66 28.70 -5.98
N ALA A 467 19.06 29.43 -4.94
CA ALA A 467 20.37 29.38 -4.33
C ALA A 467 20.34 28.58 -3.02
N LEU A 468 20.92 27.38 -3.04
CA LEU A 468 21.25 26.60 -1.85
C LEU A 468 22.69 26.88 -1.42
N ALA A 469 22.90 27.93 -0.62
CA ALA A 469 24.23 28.34 -0.15
C ALA A 469 24.65 27.68 1.18
N SER A 470 24.02 26.55 1.53
CA SER A 470 24.20 25.92 2.84
C SER A 470 25.60 25.31 3.01
N ARG A 471 26.11 25.37 4.23
CA ARG A 471 27.30 24.63 4.67
C ARG A 471 26.98 23.17 4.97
N GLU A 472 25.80 22.95 5.55
CA GLU A 472 25.27 21.62 5.87
C GLU A 472 23.75 21.58 5.68
N ASP A 473 23.26 20.67 4.83
CA ASP A 473 21.84 20.41 4.63
C ASP A 473 21.55 18.93 4.28
N PRO A 474 21.05 18.11 5.21
CA PRO A 474 21.01 16.65 5.06
C PRO A 474 20.18 16.21 3.86
N PHE A 475 18.99 16.80 3.69
CA PHE A 475 18.13 16.63 2.51
C PHE A 475 17.02 17.71 2.49
N PRO A 476 17.31 18.92 1.98
CA PRO A 476 16.38 20.05 2.06
C PRO A 476 15.13 19.89 1.17
N SER A 477 13.94 19.87 1.79
CA SER A 477 12.65 19.89 1.07
C SER A 477 12.49 21.11 0.13
N VAL A 478 13.11 22.25 0.48
CA VAL A 478 13.10 23.47 -0.35
C VAL A 478 13.73 23.27 -1.74
N VAL A 479 14.66 22.31 -1.89
CA VAL A 479 15.20 21.93 -3.20
C VAL A 479 14.15 21.19 -4.01
N LEU A 480 13.45 20.23 -3.41
CA LEU A 480 12.35 19.52 -4.06
C LEU A 480 11.22 20.49 -4.45
N GLU A 481 10.88 21.45 -3.59
CA GLU A 481 9.90 22.50 -3.86
C GLU A 481 10.28 23.31 -5.09
N SER A 482 11.51 23.81 -5.16
CA SER A 482 12.03 24.54 -6.32
C SER A 482 11.97 23.72 -7.60
N LEU A 483 12.45 22.47 -7.56
CA LEU A 483 12.46 21.59 -8.73
C LEU A 483 11.04 21.22 -9.19
N SER A 484 10.08 21.08 -8.26
CA SER A 484 8.70 20.70 -8.57
C SER A 484 7.94 21.73 -9.40
N VAL A 485 8.27 23.01 -9.26
CA VAL A 485 7.70 24.09 -10.10
C VAL A 485 8.54 24.34 -11.36
N GLY A 486 9.78 23.84 -11.38
CA GLY A 486 10.71 23.98 -12.51
C GLY A 486 11.67 25.17 -12.35
N THR A 487 11.99 25.57 -11.12
CA THR A 487 13.04 26.56 -10.86
C THR A 487 14.36 25.83 -10.59
N PRO A 488 15.38 26.01 -11.46
CA PRO A 488 16.65 25.30 -11.30
C PRO A 488 17.40 25.71 -10.04
N VAL A 489 18.27 24.83 -9.56
CA VAL A 489 18.98 25.01 -8.29
C VAL A 489 20.48 25.14 -8.53
N VAL A 490 21.14 26.03 -7.77
CA VAL A 490 22.59 26.11 -7.66
C VAL A 490 22.99 25.85 -6.21
N ALA A 491 23.92 24.92 -6.00
CA ALA A 491 24.32 24.48 -4.66
C ALA A 491 25.84 24.34 -4.52
N PHE A 492 26.34 24.39 -3.29
CA PHE A 492 27.70 23.97 -2.96
C PHE A 492 27.79 22.44 -2.87
N ALA A 493 28.65 21.83 -3.67
CA ALA A 493 28.89 20.39 -3.69
C ALA A 493 29.41 19.88 -2.33
N GLY A 494 29.03 18.67 -1.94
CA GLY A 494 29.48 18.05 -0.69
C GLY A 494 28.92 18.68 0.59
N THR A 495 27.88 19.51 0.50
CA THR A 495 27.22 20.15 1.66
C THR A 495 25.96 19.41 2.12
N GLY A 496 25.62 18.31 1.45
CA GLY A 496 24.52 17.42 1.83
C GLY A 496 23.62 17.03 0.66
N GLY A 497 22.53 16.34 0.95
CA GLY A 497 21.76 15.60 -0.05
C GLY A 497 21.06 16.46 -1.11
N GLY A 498 20.85 17.75 -0.85
CA GLY A 498 20.28 18.67 -1.85
C GLY A 498 21.24 19.00 -3.00
N ALA A 499 22.54 19.09 -2.71
CA ALA A 499 23.56 19.29 -3.74
C ALA A 499 23.77 18.01 -4.56
N ASP A 500 23.85 16.87 -3.89
CA ASP A 500 23.99 15.55 -4.52
C ASP A 500 22.80 15.24 -5.45
N LEU A 501 21.60 15.67 -5.07
CA LEU A 501 20.37 15.46 -5.82
C LEU A 501 20.40 16.12 -7.21
N ILE A 502 20.95 17.33 -7.30
CA ILE A 502 20.87 18.16 -8.51
C ILE A 502 22.06 17.96 -9.46
N GLU A 503 23.18 17.45 -8.94
CA GLU A 503 24.45 17.37 -9.66
C GLU A 503 24.32 16.52 -10.93
N GLY A 504 24.60 17.15 -12.09
CA GLY A 504 24.49 16.49 -13.40
C GLY A 504 23.06 16.19 -13.86
N ARG A 505 22.03 16.72 -13.16
CA ARG A 505 20.62 16.39 -13.41
C ARG A 505 19.76 17.63 -13.65
N ALA A 506 19.54 18.44 -12.63
CA ALA A 506 18.51 19.48 -12.61
C ALA A 506 19.01 20.83 -12.03
N GLY A 507 20.32 21.01 -11.98
CA GLY A 507 20.96 22.19 -11.43
C GLY A 507 22.48 22.15 -11.57
N ILE A 508 23.16 23.08 -10.91
CA ILE A 508 24.62 23.18 -10.91
C ILE A 508 25.14 23.04 -9.47
N ALA A 509 25.99 22.05 -9.24
CA ALA A 509 26.78 21.95 -8.02
C ALA A 509 28.17 22.54 -8.30
N VAL A 510 28.62 23.47 -7.45
CA VAL A 510 29.96 24.08 -7.53
C VAL A 510 30.80 23.67 -6.32
N PRO A 511 32.15 23.64 -6.40
CA PRO A 511 32.98 23.32 -5.24
C PRO A 511 32.59 24.13 -4.00
N ALA A 512 32.55 23.46 -2.83
CA ALA A 512 32.10 24.09 -1.59
C ALA A 512 32.88 25.38 -1.31
N PHE A 513 32.12 26.45 -1.05
CA PHE A 513 32.63 27.78 -0.68
C PHE A 513 33.45 28.51 -1.76
N ASP A 514 33.43 28.05 -3.02
CA ASP A 514 33.90 28.81 -4.18
C ASP A 514 32.87 29.88 -4.55
N LEU A 515 33.02 31.09 -3.99
CA LEU A 515 32.06 32.18 -4.14
C LEU A 515 31.99 32.71 -5.57
N GLU A 516 33.13 32.84 -6.24
CA GLU A 516 33.21 33.26 -7.64
C GLU A 516 32.54 32.23 -8.56
N GLY A 517 32.84 30.93 -8.37
CA GLY A 517 32.20 29.84 -9.10
C GLY A 517 30.69 29.80 -8.87
N TYR A 518 30.25 29.98 -7.63
CA TYR A 518 28.82 30.02 -7.25
C TYR A 518 28.10 31.20 -7.90
N ALA A 519 28.66 32.40 -7.83
CA ALA A 519 28.11 33.60 -8.48
C ALA A 519 28.00 33.43 -10.01
N GLN A 520 29.02 32.86 -10.64
CA GLN A 520 29.00 32.59 -12.08
C GLN A 520 27.95 31.55 -12.47
N ALA A 521 27.75 30.52 -11.65
CA ALA A 521 26.71 29.50 -11.87
C ALA A 521 25.29 30.07 -11.72
N LEU A 522 25.06 30.95 -10.75
CA LEU A 522 23.78 31.66 -10.65
C LEU A 522 23.48 32.49 -11.90
N LEU A 523 24.48 33.23 -12.38
CA LEU A 523 24.34 34.07 -13.58
C LEU A 523 24.17 33.25 -14.87
N SER A 524 24.86 32.11 -14.99
CA SER A 524 24.72 31.26 -16.19
C SER A 524 23.31 30.71 -16.31
N VAL A 525 22.73 30.23 -15.21
CA VAL A 525 21.32 29.80 -15.16
C VAL A 525 20.41 30.98 -15.47
N CYS A 526 20.58 32.14 -14.82
CA CYS A 526 19.70 33.29 -15.08
C CYS A 526 19.71 33.78 -16.54
N ARG A 527 20.86 33.71 -17.22
CA ARG A 527 21.03 34.25 -18.58
C ARG A 527 20.65 33.27 -19.68
N ASP A 528 20.76 31.97 -19.43
CA ASP A 528 20.52 30.93 -20.43
C ASP A 528 19.11 30.35 -20.29
N LEU A 529 18.21 30.74 -21.20
CA LEU A 529 16.84 30.26 -21.22
C LEU A 529 16.73 28.78 -21.60
N GLU A 530 17.60 28.29 -22.49
CA GLU A 530 17.60 26.89 -22.90
C GLU A 530 18.04 26.00 -21.74
N LEU A 531 19.11 26.39 -21.04
CA LEU A 531 19.59 25.70 -19.85
C LEU A 531 18.53 25.67 -18.74
N ARG A 532 17.87 26.81 -18.47
CA ARG A 532 16.79 26.85 -17.48
C ARG A 532 15.63 25.94 -17.83
N THR A 533 15.23 25.93 -19.10
CA THR A 533 14.11 25.10 -19.56
C THR A 533 14.46 23.61 -19.42
N ALA A 534 15.68 23.22 -19.82
CA ALA A 534 16.17 21.86 -19.67
C ALA A 534 16.21 21.40 -18.20
N TYR A 535 16.76 22.22 -17.29
CA TYR A 535 16.76 21.90 -15.86
C TYR A 535 15.38 21.93 -15.22
N ALA A 536 14.48 22.81 -15.66
CA ALA A 536 13.10 22.85 -15.20
C ALA A 536 12.36 21.54 -15.53
N GLU A 537 12.52 21.04 -16.76
CA GLU A 537 11.93 19.76 -17.19
C GLU A 537 12.55 18.57 -16.45
N ALA A 538 13.88 18.54 -16.33
CA ALA A 538 14.59 17.49 -15.61
C ALA A 538 14.20 17.46 -14.12
N GLY A 539 14.10 18.63 -13.48
CA GLY A 539 13.72 18.78 -12.07
C GLY A 539 12.29 18.33 -11.78
N ARG A 540 11.32 18.73 -12.62
CA ARG A 540 9.93 18.29 -12.48
C ARG A 540 9.81 16.77 -12.61
N LYS A 541 10.42 16.22 -13.66
CA LYS A 541 10.43 14.78 -13.90
C LYS A 541 11.04 14.02 -12.72
N LEU A 542 12.18 14.50 -12.21
CA LEU A 542 12.88 13.95 -11.05
C LEU A 542 11.97 13.87 -9.83
N VAL A 543 11.34 14.98 -9.46
CA VAL A 543 10.46 15.05 -8.29
C VAL A 543 9.25 14.12 -8.45
N ASP A 544 8.59 14.16 -9.62
CA ASP A 544 7.40 13.36 -9.89
C ASP A 544 7.70 11.85 -9.91
N SER A 545 8.88 11.42 -10.37
CA SER A 545 9.22 10.00 -10.48
C SER A 545 9.90 9.39 -9.24
N GLU A 546 10.68 10.16 -8.48
CA GLU A 546 11.54 9.60 -7.41
C GLU A 546 11.14 10.04 -5.98
N PHE A 547 10.44 11.16 -5.84
CA PHE A 547 10.22 11.83 -4.54
C PHE A 547 8.74 11.91 -4.14
N SER A 548 7.97 10.84 -4.40
CA SER A 548 6.62 10.70 -3.86
C SER A 548 6.64 10.58 -2.33
N PHE A 549 6.00 11.54 -1.64
CA PHE A 549 5.87 11.51 -0.20
C PHE A 549 4.96 10.38 0.31
N ARG A 550 3.97 9.99 -0.48
CA ARG A 550 3.13 8.83 -0.17
C ARG A 550 3.95 7.54 -0.21
N CYS A 551 4.79 7.35 -1.23
CA CYS A 551 5.66 6.18 -1.30
C CYS A 551 6.64 6.16 -0.12
N TYR A 552 7.20 7.32 0.27
CA TYR A 552 8.00 7.43 1.49
C TYR A 552 7.25 6.93 2.74
N ALA A 553 6.01 7.36 2.95
CA ALA A 553 5.20 6.92 4.09
C ALA A 553 4.87 5.41 4.04
N LEU A 554 4.57 4.86 2.85
CA LEU A 554 4.35 3.42 2.66
C LEU A 554 5.61 2.61 2.99
N ASP A 555 6.80 3.09 2.58
CA ASP A 555 8.06 2.42 2.90
C ASP A 555 8.32 2.41 4.42
N LEU A 556 7.95 3.48 5.14
CA LEU A 556 8.04 3.49 6.61
C LEU A 556 7.09 2.48 7.25
N LEU A 557 5.85 2.34 6.73
CA LEU A 557 4.90 1.33 7.20
C LEU A 557 5.44 -0.08 6.98
N GLU A 558 6.05 -0.34 5.83
CA GLU A 558 6.66 -1.63 5.51
C GLU A 558 7.82 -1.98 6.48
N LEU A 559 8.68 -1.00 6.81
CA LEU A 559 9.73 -1.17 7.82
C LEU A 559 9.17 -1.42 9.23
N LEU A 560 7.98 -0.90 9.53
CA LEU A 560 7.25 -1.23 10.75
C LEU A 560 6.53 -2.58 10.65
N GLY A 561 6.74 -3.37 9.58
CA GLY A 561 6.09 -4.66 9.35
C GLY A 561 4.59 -4.55 9.06
N ARG A 562 4.15 -3.44 8.44
CA ARG A 562 2.78 -3.23 7.96
C ARG A 562 2.78 -3.30 6.45
N ASP A 563 2.36 -4.44 5.92
CA ASP A 563 2.33 -4.68 4.48
C ASP A 563 1.02 -4.15 3.87
N VAL A 564 1.10 -2.94 3.32
CA VAL A 564 0.00 -2.25 2.63
C VAL A 564 0.14 -2.49 1.12
N PRO A 565 -0.89 -3.03 0.43
CA PRO A 565 -0.81 -3.27 -1.01
C PRO A 565 -0.58 -1.97 -1.77
N ARG A 566 0.35 -2.00 -2.73
CA ARG A 566 0.67 -0.83 -3.56
C ARG A 566 -0.07 -0.91 -4.89
N VAL A 567 -0.95 0.04 -5.15
CA VAL A 567 -1.81 0.07 -6.35
C VAL A 567 -1.62 1.39 -7.10
N SER A 568 -1.21 1.29 -8.37
CA SER A 568 -1.15 2.43 -9.29
C SER A 568 -2.41 2.46 -10.16
N ALA A 569 -3.19 3.53 -10.06
CA ALA A 569 -4.29 3.77 -11.00
C ALA A 569 -3.76 4.51 -12.23
N ILE A 570 -4.02 3.97 -13.41
CA ILE A 570 -3.69 4.57 -14.70
C ILE A 570 -5.00 5.02 -15.34
N VAL A 571 -5.12 6.31 -15.65
CA VAL A 571 -6.31 6.91 -16.25
C VAL A 571 -5.97 7.35 -17.68
N PRO A 572 -6.21 6.51 -18.70
CA PRO A 572 -6.17 6.95 -20.09
C PRO A 572 -7.22 8.04 -20.32
N ASN A 573 -6.81 9.16 -20.91
CA ASN A 573 -7.70 10.29 -21.17
C ASN A 573 -7.55 10.81 -22.61
N HIS A 574 -8.67 10.92 -23.32
CA HIS A 574 -8.73 11.63 -24.61
C HIS A 574 -10.12 12.26 -24.80
N ASN A 575 -10.23 13.57 -24.56
CA ASN A 575 -11.48 14.33 -24.64
C ASN A 575 -12.59 13.89 -23.65
N TYR A 576 -12.25 13.61 -22.40
CA TYR A 576 -13.21 13.24 -21.35
C TYR A 576 -13.33 14.27 -20.22
N ALA A 577 -13.14 15.57 -20.50
CA ALA A 577 -13.14 16.63 -19.49
C ALA A 577 -14.31 16.56 -18.50
N HIS A 578 -15.52 16.22 -18.99
CA HIS A 578 -16.75 16.17 -18.20
C HIS A 578 -16.85 14.97 -17.24
N TYR A 579 -16.04 13.92 -17.40
CA TYR A 579 -16.03 12.76 -16.49
C TYR A 579 -14.88 12.78 -15.48
N LEU A 580 -13.82 13.56 -15.73
CA LEU A 580 -12.61 13.55 -14.89
C LEU A 580 -12.88 13.89 -13.42
N GLN A 581 -13.82 14.79 -13.13
CA GLN A 581 -14.17 15.11 -11.74
C GLN A 581 -14.76 13.90 -11.01
N GLN A 582 -15.72 13.20 -11.63
CA GLN A 582 -16.33 12.00 -11.06
C GLN A 582 -15.27 10.91 -10.88
N ARG A 583 -14.48 10.65 -11.95
CA ARG A 583 -13.46 9.61 -11.94
C ARG A 583 -12.43 9.81 -10.84
N LEU A 584 -11.80 10.99 -10.78
CA LEU A 584 -10.74 11.26 -9.81
C LEU A 584 -11.26 11.30 -8.36
N SER A 585 -12.52 11.68 -8.16
CA SER A 585 -13.20 11.56 -6.87
C SER A 585 -13.34 10.09 -6.45
N GLY A 586 -13.82 9.22 -7.34
CA GLY A 586 -13.96 7.78 -7.07
C GLY A 586 -12.63 7.07 -6.80
N LEU A 587 -11.55 7.50 -7.47
CA LEU A 587 -10.18 7.05 -7.17
C LEU A 587 -9.71 7.49 -5.78
N SER A 588 -10.00 8.72 -5.38
CA SER A 588 -9.58 9.28 -4.08
C SER A 588 -10.37 8.74 -2.89
N SER A 589 -11.55 8.16 -3.14
CA SER A 589 -12.44 7.62 -2.11
C SER A 589 -12.31 6.12 -1.88
N GLN A 590 -11.32 5.45 -2.49
CA GLN A 590 -11.11 4.01 -2.28
C GLN A 590 -10.76 3.72 -0.82
N THR A 591 -11.37 2.67 -0.25
CA THR A 591 -11.12 2.21 1.14
C THR A 591 -9.69 1.72 1.33
N LEU A 592 -9.09 1.15 0.28
CA LEU A 592 -7.65 0.98 0.16
C LEU A 592 -7.07 2.16 -0.64
N PRO A 593 -6.36 3.10 0.01
CA PRO A 593 -5.86 4.30 -0.65
C PRO A 593 -4.81 3.97 -1.70
N LEU A 594 -4.99 4.52 -2.90
CA LEU A 594 -4.08 4.30 -4.03
C LEU A 594 -2.68 4.83 -3.73
N THR A 595 -1.66 4.14 -4.23
CA THR A 595 -0.27 4.59 -4.14
C THR A 595 -0.03 5.83 -5.00
N GLU A 596 -0.60 5.83 -6.20
CA GLU A 596 -0.50 6.93 -7.16
C GLU A 596 -1.66 6.92 -8.16
N ILE A 597 -1.87 8.07 -8.80
CA ILE A 597 -2.81 8.24 -9.90
C ILE A 597 -2.02 8.84 -11.08
N LEU A 598 -1.94 8.10 -12.18
CA LEU A 598 -1.27 8.50 -13.42
C LEU A 598 -2.34 8.83 -14.47
N VAL A 599 -2.52 10.10 -14.78
CA VAL A 599 -3.44 10.52 -15.86
C VAL A 599 -2.65 10.69 -17.14
N LEU A 600 -2.93 9.82 -18.13
CA LEU A 600 -2.26 9.82 -19.42
C LEU A 600 -3.15 10.54 -20.44
N ASP A 601 -2.87 11.81 -20.69
CA ASP A 601 -3.59 12.59 -21.69
C ASP A 601 -3.02 12.37 -23.08
N ASP A 602 -3.82 11.75 -23.96
CA ASP A 602 -3.42 11.40 -25.32
C ASP A 602 -3.69 12.51 -26.33
N ALA A 603 -3.19 13.71 -26.03
CA ALA A 603 -3.37 14.95 -26.80
C ALA A 603 -4.84 15.37 -26.92
N SER A 604 -5.52 15.57 -25.78
CA SER A 604 -6.89 16.08 -25.76
C SER A 604 -6.99 17.49 -26.34
N THR A 605 -8.13 17.75 -26.96
CA THR A 605 -8.50 19.02 -27.62
C THR A 605 -9.62 19.78 -26.90
N ASP A 606 -10.23 19.16 -25.89
CA ASP A 606 -11.22 19.76 -25.00
C ASP A 606 -10.55 20.39 -23.75
N ASP A 607 -11.37 20.71 -22.74
CA ASP A 607 -10.92 21.32 -21.49
C ASP A 607 -10.25 20.35 -20.50
N SER A 608 -9.92 19.10 -20.90
CA SER A 608 -9.39 18.06 -20.00
C SER A 608 -8.19 18.56 -19.20
N ILE A 609 -7.24 19.24 -19.84
CA ILE A 609 -6.02 19.74 -19.19
C ILE A 609 -6.34 20.83 -18.16
N ALA A 610 -7.33 21.68 -18.43
CA ALA A 610 -7.75 22.73 -17.50
C ALA A 610 -8.44 22.11 -16.27
N VAL A 611 -9.35 21.18 -16.49
CA VAL A 611 -10.05 20.44 -15.43
C VAL A 611 -9.06 19.68 -14.55
N LEU A 612 -8.08 18.97 -15.14
CA LEU A 612 -7.06 18.25 -14.38
C LEU A 612 -6.26 19.18 -13.47
N ARG A 613 -5.87 20.36 -13.97
CA ARG A 613 -5.13 21.36 -13.16
C ARG A 613 -5.94 21.83 -11.96
N GLU A 614 -7.24 22.04 -12.13
CA GLU A 614 -8.14 22.44 -11.04
C GLU A 614 -8.32 21.34 -9.98
N LEU A 615 -8.37 20.08 -10.42
CA LEU A 615 -8.63 18.93 -9.54
C LEU A 615 -7.40 18.42 -8.79
N ARG A 616 -6.17 18.69 -9.24
CA ARG A 616 -4.94 18.16 -8.61
C ARG A 616 -4.87 18.39 -7.09
N GLY A 617 -5.25 19.59 -6.63
CA GLY A 617 -5.23 19.94 -5.21
C GLY A 617 -6.30 19.24 -4.37
N GLN A 618 -7.35 18.72 -5.01
CA GLN A 618 -8.56 18.17 -4.38
C GLN A 618 -8.51 16.64 -4.24
N CYS A 619 -7.58 15.99 -4.94
CA CYS A 619 -7.45 14.54 -4.99
C CYS A 619 -6.30 14.01 -4.10
N HIS A 620 -6.46 12.77 -3.64
CA HIS A 620 -5.50 12.08 -2.77
C HIS A 620 -5.33 10.61 -3.22
N PRO A 621 -4.18 10.22 -3.80
CA PRO A 621 -2.98 11.02 -4.01
C PRO A 621 -3.19 12.10 -5.10
N GLU A 622 -2.29 13.08 -5.17
CA GLU A 622 -2.35 14.10 -6.23
C GLU A 622 -2.06 13.43 -7.59
N PRO A 623 -2.93 13.59 -8.60
CA PRO A 623 -2.71 13.04 -9.93
C PRO A 623 -1.45 13.59 -10.59
N VAL A 624 -0.67 12.68 -11.19
CA VAL A 624 0.45 13.00 -12.06
C VAL A 624 -0.06 13.02 -13.49
N LEU A 625 0.09 14.16 -14.16
CA LEU A 625 -0.36 14.35 -15.54
C LEU A 625 0.80 14.07 -16.50
N VAL A 626 0.64 13.04 -17.32
CA VAL A 626 1.54 12.71 -18.44
C VAL A 626 0.85 13.11 -19.73
N ARG A 627 1.46 14.04 -20.48
CA ARG A 627 0.86 14.58 -21.71
C ARG A 627 1.60 14.08 -22.93
N ASN A 628 0.85 13.58 -23.90
CA ASN A 628 1.38 13.32 -25.23
C ASN A 628 1.31 14.59 -26.10
N GLU A 629 2.37 14.84 -26.86
CA GLU A 629 2.37 15.91 -27.87
C GLU A 629 1.47 15.59 -29.06
N ARG A 630 1.27 14.30 -29.34
CA ARG A 630 0.47 13.78 -30.45
C ARG A 630 -0.29 12.57 -29.99
N ASN A 631 -1.50 12.41 -30.51
CA ASN A 631 -2.31 11.24 -30.23
C ASN A 631 -1.56 9.95 -30.63
N SER A 632 -1.51 9.01 -29.70
CA SER A 632 -0.77 7.75 -29.82
C SER A 632 -1.39 6.78 -30.83
N GLY A 633 -2.66 6.98 -31.18
CA GLY A 633 -3.41 6.19 -32.14
C GLY A 633 -3.90 4.83 -31.63
N SER A 634 -3.61 4.47 -30.37
CA SER A 634 -4.09 3.23 -29.74
C SER A 634 -4.09 3.35 -28.21
N VAL A 635 -5.20 2.98 -27.58
CA VAL A 635 -5.32 2.96 -26.11
C VAL A 635 -4.29 2.03 -25.45
N PHE A 636 -3.90 0.93 -26.12
CA PHE A 636 -2.92 -0.01 -25.58
C PHE A 636 -1.50 0.56 -25.51
N ARG A 637 -1.18 1.57 -26.33
CA ARG A 637 0.07 2.35 -26.16
C ARG A 637 0.04 3.19 -24.89
N GLN A 638 -1.14 3.72 -24.53
CA GLN A 638 -1.33 4.39 -23.24
C GLN A 638 -1.21 3.40 -22.08
N TRP A 639 -1.84 2.22 -22.19
CA TRP A 639 -1.70 1.18 -21.15
C TRP A 639 -0.23 0.83 -20.94
N LEU A 640 0.52 0.53 -22.01
CA LEU A 640 1.94 0.20 -21.91
C LEU A 640 2.76 1.36 -21.32
N ALA A 641 2.52 2.60 -21.76
CA ALA A 641 3.20 3.77 -21.23
C ALA A 641 2.92 4.00 -19.74
N GLY A 642 1.68 3.76 -19.29
CA GLY A 642 1.27 3.85 -17.90
C GLY A 642 1.86 2.73 -17.05
N VAL A 643 1.77 1.48 -17.50
CA VAL A 643 2.27 0.31 -16.75
C VAL A 643 3.78 0.38 -16.57
N ARG A 644 4.52 0.89 -17.58
CA ARG A 644 5.97 1.16 -17.47
C ARG A 644 6.29 2.19 -16.39
N GLN A 645 5.45 3.22 -16.23
CA GLN A 645 5.65 4.30 -15.25
C GLN A 645 5.12 3.97 -13.86
N ALA A 646 4.13 3.09 -13.75
CA ALA A 646 3.57 2.66 -12.48
C ALA A 646 4.65 2.07 -11.57
N SER A 647 4.54 2.36 -10.28
CA SER A 647 5.41 1.92 -9.19
C SER A 647 4.75 0.91 -8.24
N GLY A 648 3.44 0.70 -8.36
CA GLY A 648 2.67 -0.26 -7.56
C GLY A 648 2.93 -1.71 -7.94
N GLU A 649 2.75 -2.61 -6.98
CA GLU A 649 2.72 -4.07 -7.24
C GLU A 649 1.55 -4.42 -8.18
N PHE A 650 0.42 -3.75 -7.95
CA PHE A 650 -0.78 -3.87 -8.76
C PHE A 650 -1.02 -2.62 -9.60
N VAL A 651 -1.61 -2.83 -10.76
CA VAL A 651 -2.02 -1.77 -11.68
C VAL A 651 -3.50 -1.90 -11.98
N TRP A 652 -4.18 -0.77 -11.95
CA TRP A 652 -5.56 -0.65 -12.36
C TRP A 652 -5.66 0.28 -13.56
N ILE A 653 -6.20 -0.22 -14.67
CA ILE A 653 -6.57 0.61 -15.81
C ILE A 653 -7.94 1.19 -15.55
N ALA A 654 -7.97 2.46 -15.23
CA ALA A 654 -9.09 3.24 -14.72
C ALA A 654 -9.59 4.19 -15.82
N GLU A 655 -10.36 3.68 -16.80
CA GLU A 655 -10.85 4.48 -17.94
C GLU A 655 -11.58 5.75 -17.45
N ALA A 656 -11.33 6.89 -18.11
CA ALA A 656 -11.72 8.20 -17.60
C ALA A 656 -13.24 8.43 -17.49
N ASP A 657 -14.04 7.67 -18.23
CA ASP A 657 -15.50 7.77 -18.29
C ASP A 657 -16.24 6.82 -17.36
N ASP A 658 -15.57 5.81 -16.79
CA ASP A 658 -16.17 4.84 -15.86
C ASP A 658 -16.22 5.35 -14.41
N ASP A 659 -17.12 4.79 -13.61
CA ASP A 659 -17.24 5.07 -12.16
C ASP A 659 -16.95 3.82 -11.31
N VAL A 660 -16.79 3.99 -9.99
CA VAL A 660 -16.30 2.94 -9.10
C VAL A 660 -16.83 3.07 -7.68
N LYS A 661 -17.03 1.93 -7.00
CA LYS A 661 -17.39 1.87 -5.58
C LYS A 661 -16.13 1.89 -4.69
N PRO A 662 -16.19 2.49 -3.48
CA PRO A 662 -15.03 2.63 -2.60
C PRO A 662 -14.26 1.32 -2.30
N GLU A 663 -14.95 0.18 -2.24
CA GLU A 663 -14.40 -1.09 -1.76
C GLU A 663 -13.74 -1.94 -2.86
N MET A 664 -13.76 -1.48 -4.12
CA MET A 664 -13.30 -2.27 -5.26
C MET A 664 -11.84 -2.67 -5.12
N ILE A 665 -10.95 -1.70 -4.92
CA ILE A 665 -9.51 -1.94 -4.94
C ILE A 665 -9.05 -2.74 -3.72
N GLU A 666 -9.62 -2.47 -2.55
CA GLU A 666 -9.37 -3.28 -1.35
C GLU A 666 -9.77 -4.74 -1.58
N THR A 667 -10.98 -4.97 -2.11
CA THR A 667 -11.50 -6.32 -2.37
C THR A 667 -10.59 -7.11 -3.31
N LEU A 668 -10.26 -6.53 -4.47
CA LEU A 668 -9.48 -7.23 -5.49
C LEU A 668 -8.02 -7.41 -5.07
N ALA A 669 -7.41 -6.41 -4.43
CA ALA A 669 -6.04 -6.52 -3.94
C ALA A 669 -5.90 -7.60 -2.86
N ASN A 670 -6.88 -7.69 -1.94
CA ASN A 670 -6.89 -8.73 -0.90
C ASN A 670 -6.97 -10.14 -1.50
N ALA A 671 -7.81 -10.35 -2.52
CA ALA A 671 -7.89 -11.62 -3.23
C ALA A 671 -6.56 -11.99 -3.92
N MET A 672 -5.89 -11.02 -4.55
CA MET A 672 -4.60 -11.21 -5.22
C MET A 672 -3.43 -11.42 -4.26
N ARG A 673 -3.52 -10.90 -3.03
CA ARG A 673 -2.52 -11.14 -1.97
C ARG A 673 -2.70 -12.49 -1.30
N ALA A 674 -3.95 -12.96 -1.16
CA ALA A 674 -4.24 -14.28 -0.62
C ALA A 674 -3.67 -15.42 -1.50
N ASP A 675 -3.54 -15.19 -2.81
CA ASP A 675 -2.92 -16.11 -3.76
C ASP A 675 -2.00 -15.35 -4.73
N ALA A 676 -0.69 -15.39 -4.46
CA ALA A 676 0.33 -14.71 -5.26
C ALA A 676 0.37 -15.16 -6.73
N SER A 677 -0.19 -16.33 -7.06
CA SER A 677 -0.26 -16.81 -8.45
C SER A 677 -1.41 -16.18 -9.26
N VAL A 678 -2.29 -15.41 -8.61
CA VAL A 678 -3.31 -14.60 -9.29
C VAL A 678 -2.61 -13.40 -9.97
N VAL A 679 -2.74 -13.33 -11.29
CA VAL A 679 -2.17 -12.26 -12.13
C VAL A 679 -3.23 -11.22 -12.53
N MET A 680 -4.51 -11.57 -12.38
CA MET A 680 -5.66 -10.75 -12.73
C MET A 680 -6.81 -11.05 -11.77
N ALA A 681 -7.44 -10.02 -11.21
CA ALA A 681 -8.68 -10.14 -10.45
C ALA A 681 -9.72 -9.16 -11.00
N TYR A 682 -10.98 -9.57 -11.12
CA TYR A 682 -12.03 -8.69 -11.62
C TYR A 682 -13.34 -8.85 -10.85
N CYS A 683 -14.16 -7.81 -10.89
CA CYS A 683 -15.49 -7.79 -10.29
C CYS A 683 -16.60 -7.61 -11.34
N GLN A 684 -17.86 -7.73 -10.91
CA GLN A 684 -18.99 -7.33 -11.75
C GLN A 684 -19.07 -5.81 -11.92
N SER A 685 -19.71 -5.39 -13.01
CA SER A 685 -20.00 -3.99 -13.31
C SER A 685 -21.48 -3.73 -13.53
N GLU A 686 -22.00 -2.65 -12.96
CA GLU A 686 -23.29 -2.11 -13.39
C GLU A 686 -23.10 -1.37 -14.70
N GLN A 687 -24.12 -1.38 -15.55
CA GLN A 687 -24.15 -0.61 -16.78
C GLN A 687 -24.81 0.73 -16.49
N ILE A 688 -24.13 1.82 -16.81
CA ILE A 688 -24.66 3.19 -16.61
C ILE A 688 -24.73 3.95 -17.94
N ASP A 689 -25.67 4.88 -18.08
CA ASP A 689 -25.78 5.78 -19.23
C ASP A 689 -24.80 6.97 -19.14
N SER A 690 -24.89 7.93 -20.06
CA SER A 690 -24.02 9.12 -20.08
C SER A 690 -24.21 10.07 -18.89
N GLU A 691 -25.34 10.00 -18.18
CA GLU A 691 -25.65 10.81 -17.00
C GLU A 691 -25.40 10.05 -15.69
N GLY A 692 -25.03 8.77 -15.77
CA GLY A 692 -24.80 7.90 -14.60
C GLY A 692 -26.05 7.14 -14.14
N GLY A 693 -27.14 7.18 -14.91
CA GLY A 693 -28.33 6.37 -14.65
C GLY A 693 -28.07 4.88 -14.90
N VAL A 694 -28.45 4.03 -13.95
CA VAL A 694 -28.27 2.57 -14.06
C VAL A 694 -29.20 1.99 -15.13
N LEU A 695 -28.60 1.33 -16.12
CA LEU A 695 -29.26 0.59 -17.21
C LEU A 695 -29.43 -0.90 -16.88
N ALA A 696 -28.47 -1.48 -16.17
CA ALA A 696 -28.50 -2.86 -15.68
C ALA A 696 -27.58 -3.00 -14.45
N ASP A 697 -27.96 -3.84 -13.49
CA ASP A 697 -27.24 -3.99 -12.22
C ASP A 697 -25.93 -4.79 -12.34
N ASP A 698 -25.79 -5.62 -13.39
CA ASP A 698 -24.60 -6.42 -13.66
C ASP A 698 -24.52 -6.87 -15.14
N TYR A 699 -23.49 -7.67 -15.46
CA TYR A 699 -23.28 -8.31 -16.77
C TYR A 699 -23.68 -9.80 -16.81
N THR A 700 -24.33 -10.34 -15.78
CA THR A 700 -24.57 -11.79 -15.67
C THR A 700 -25.47 -12.33 -16.77
N ALA A 701 -26.44 -11.54 -17.24
CA ALA A 701 -27.27 -11.91 -18.39
C ALA A 701 -26.46 -12.17 -19.67
N TYR A 702 -25.25 -11.58 -19.79
CA TYR A 702 -24.34 -11.82 -20.91
C TYR A 702 -23.55 -13.12 -20.76
N THR A 703 -23.43 -13.69 -19.57
CA THR A 703 -22.67 -14.94 -19.31
C THR A 703 -23.56 -16.15 -18.95
N ASP A 704 -24.85 -15.94 -18.69
CA ASP A 704 -25.82 -17.00 -18.31
C ASP A 704 -25.97 -18.11 -19.38
N ASP A 705 -25.75 -17.83 -20.66
CA ASP A 705 -25.75 -18.84 -21.74
C ASP A 705 -24.52 -19.76 -21.71
N LEU A 706 -23.44 -19.35 -21.02
CA LEU A 706 -22.28 -20.21 -20.75
C LEU A 706 -22.48 -21.01 -19.46
N SER A 707 -22.91 -20.33 -18.39
CA SER A 707 -23.25 -20.96 -17.12
C SER A 707 -24.15 -20.04 -16.29
N PRO A 708 -25.32 -20.50 -15.82
CA PRO A 708 -26.20 -19.71 -14.97
C PRO A 708 -25.68 -19.53 -13.53
N GLU A 709 -24.69 -20.32 -13.12
CA GLU A 709 -24.21 -20.38 -11.73
C GLU A 709 -22.80 -19.81 -11.56
N ARG A 710 -21.91 -19.96 -12.55
CA ARG A 710 -20.47 -19.66 -12.40
C ARG A 710 -20.20 -18.22 -11.96
N TRP A 711 -20.89 -17.24 -12.53
CA TRP A 711 -20.72 -15.82 -12.21
C TRP A 711 -21.60 -15.32 -11.07
N ARG A 712 -22.21 -16.22 -10.29
CA ARG A 712 -23.03 -15.89 -9.11
C ARG A 712 -22.26 -16.02 -7.78
N ALA A 713 -21.07 -16.61 -7.81
CA ALA A 713 -20.22 -16.80 -6.64
C ALA A 713 -18.76 -16.45 -6.95
N ALA A 714 -18.01 -16.09 -5.92
CA ALA A 714 -16.58 -15.82 -6.06
C ALA A 714 -15.82 -17.11 -6.37
N TYR A 715 -14.83 -17.03 -7.25
CA TYR A 715 -13.98 -18.16 -7.59
C TYR A 715 -12.57 -17.72 -7.95
N THR A 716 -11.62 -18.66 -7.83
CA THR A 716 -10.27 -18.52 -8.36
C THR A 716 -10.00 -19.70 -9.28
N ALA A 717 -9.60 -19.43 -10.52
CA ALA A 717 -9.37 -20.43 -11.56
C ALA A 717 -7.97 -20.29 -12.17
N THR A 718 -7.43 -21.39 -12.70
CA THR A 718 -6.28 -21.33 -13.61
C THR A 718 -6.68 -20.64 -14.92
N GLY A 719 -5.70 -20.10 -15.65
CA GLY A 719 -5.98 -19.54 -16.97
C GLY A 719 -6.61 -20.53 -17.95
N ALA A 720 -6.22 -21.81 -17.89
CA ALA A 720 -6.82 -22.86 -18.72
C ALA A 720 -8.30 -23.12 -18.36
N GLU A 721 -8.63 -23.20 -17.07
CA GLU A 721 -10.02 -23.35 -16.61
C GLU A 721 -10.88 -22.14 -16.99
N GLU A 722 -10.35 -20.91 -16.90
CA GLU A 722 -11.10 -19.72 -17.29
C GLU A 722 -11.29 -19.60 -18.81
N ALA A 723 -10.25 -19.95 -19.59
CA ALA A 723 -10.36 -20.03 -21.04
C ALA A 723 -11.42 -21.07 -21.43
N LEU A 724 -11.35 -22.28 -20.87
CA LEU A 724 -12.26 -23.38 -21.19
C LEU A 724 -13.74 -23.03 -20.93
N HIS A 725 -14.05 -22.39 -19.80
CA HIS A 725 -15.42 -22.14 -19.36
C HIS A 725 -15.96 -20.76 -19.78
N GLY A 726 -15.15 -19.90 -20.40
CA GLY A 726 -15.57 -18.54 -20.74
C GLY A 726 -14.76 -17.91 -21.86
N LEU A 727 -13.52 -17.52 -21.57
CA LEU A 727 -12.72 -16.65 -22.42
C LEU A 727 -12.31 -17.26 -23.77
N ALA A 728 -12.45 -18.57 -23.99
CA ALA A 728 -12.28 -19.14 -25.33
C ALA A 728 -13.53 -19.00 -26.21
N VAL A 729 -14.70 -18.73 -25.62
CA VAL A 729 -15.97 -18.55 -26.33
C VAL A 729 -16.21 -17.06 -26.61
N LYS A 730 -16.16 -16.23 -25.57
CA LYS A 730 -16.38 -14.77 -25.64
C LYS A 730 -15.68 -14.06 -24.48
N ASN A 731 -15.42 -12.75 -24.60
CA ASN A 731 -14.85 -11.96 -23.51
C ASN A 731 -15.85 -11.86 -22.35
N THR A 732 -15.61 -12.56 -21.24
CA THR A 732 -16.50 -12.63 -20.07
C THR A 732 -16.23 -11.53 -19.03
N VAL A 733 -15.18 -10.73 -19.24
CA VAL A 733 -14.82 -9.62 -18.35
C VAL A 733 -15.62 -8.38 -18.77
N PRO A 734 -16.39 -7.74 -17.86
CA PRO A 734 -17.32 -6.67 -18.22
C PRO A 734 -16.70 -5.46 -18.95
N ASN A 735 -15.55 -5.00 -18.44
CA ASN A 735 -14.73 -3.90 -18.95
C ASN A 735 -13.41 -3.86 -18.19
N VAL A 736 -12.40 -3.18 -18.73
CA VAL A 736 -11.07 -3.11 -18.09
C VAL A 736 -11.09 -2.39 -16.74
N SER A 737 -11.97 -1.40 -16.54
CA SER A 737 -12.05 -0.68 -15.27
C SER A 737 -12.57 -1.52 -14.13
N ALA A 738 -13.08 -2.73 -14.39
CA ALA A 738 -13.44 -3.71 -13.37
C ALA A 738 -12.29 -4.64 -12.96
N VAL A 739 -11.08 -4.43 -13.50
CA VAL A 739 -9.96 -5.38 -13.36
C VAL A 739 -8.76 -4.75 -12.64
N LEU A 740 -8.20 -5.51 -11.70
CA LEU A 740 -6.89 -5.26 -11.10
C LEU A 740 -5.87 -6.26 -11.63
N PHE A 741 -4.69 -5.78 -12.04
CA PHE A 741 -3.63 -6.58 -12.64
C PHE A 741 -2.40 -6.63 -11.75
N ARG A 742 -1.66 -7.73 -11.79
CA ARG A 742 -0.28 -7.78 -11.28
C ARG A 742 0.61 -7.07 -12.30
N ARG A 743 1.29 -6.00 -11.88
CA ARG A 743 2.00 -5.07 -12.77
C ARG A 743 2.96 -5.79 -13.69
N ASP A 744 3.85 -6.62 -13.14
CA ASP A 744 4.93 -7.23 -13.90
C ASP A 744 4.41 -8.23 -14.96
N ALA A 745 3.35 -8.96 -14.64
CA ALA A 745 2.71 -9.88 -15.58
C ALA A 745 2.04 -9.12 -16.74
N LEU A 746 1.34 -8.02 -16.44
CA LEU A 746 0.73 -7.16 -17.46
C LEU A 746 1.81 -6.49 -18.33
N LEU A 747 2.88 -5.97 -17.73
CA LEU A 747 3.99 -5.35 -18.45
C LEU A 747 4.64 -6.35 -19.39
N GLN A 748 4.93 -7.56 -18.92
CA GLN A 748 5.51 -8.63 -19.73
C GLN A 748 4.66 -8.92 -20.97
N VAL A 749 3.34 -9.02 -20.83
CA VAL A 749 2.42 -9.27 -21.95
C VAL A 749 2.41 -8.10 -22.93
N LEU A 750 2.24 -6.87 -22.43
CA LEU A 750 2.16 -5.68 -23.28
C LEU A 750 3.47 -5.46 -24.07
N GLU A 751 4.63 -5.75 -23.48
CA GLU A 751 5.92 -5.62 -24.16
C GLU A 751 6.19 -6.75 -25.17
N ALA A 752 5.91 -8.00 -24.80
CA ALA A 752 6.17 -9.14 -25.68
C ALA A 752 5.24 -9.17 -26.90
N HIS A 753 4.02 -8.64 -26.76
CA HIS A 753 2.96 -8.72 -27.76
C HIS A 753 2.49 -7.34 -28.26
N GLU A 754 3.28 -6.28 -28.08
CA GLU A 754 2.87 -4.90 -28.39
C GLU A 754 2.28 -4.77 -29.80
N GLN A 755 2.98 -5.26 -30.83
CA GLN A 755 2.57 -5.16 -32.23
C GLN A 755 1.25 -5.89 -32.53
N GLU A 756 1.03 -7.04 -31.87
CA GLU A 756 -0.21 -7.80 -31.97
C GLU A 756 -1.34 -7.00 -31.33
N ILE A 757 -1.18 -6.60 -30.07
CA ILE A 757 -2.24 -5.95 -29.27
C ILE A 757 -2.67 -4.61 -29.88
N VAL A 758 -1.73 -3.76 -30.31
CA VAL A 758 -2.06 -2.45 -30.90
C VAL A 758 -2.77 -2.55 -32.26
N SER A 759 -2.78 -3.73 -32.89
CA SER A 759 -3.48 -3.96 -34.16
C SER A 759 -5.00 -4.10 -33.98
N TYR A 760 -5.46 -4.43 -32.78
CA TYR A 760 -6.88 -4.58 -32.45
C TYR A 760 -7.53 -3.23 -32.11
N ARG A 761 -8.81 -3.07 -32.46
CA ARG A 761 -9.60 -1.88 -32.12
C ARG A 761 -10.75 -2.15 -31.16
N VAL A 762 -11.23 -3.40 -31.09
CA VAL A 762 -12.38 -3.77 -30.27
C VAL A 762 -12.00 -4.82 -29.23
N ALA A 763 -11.31 -5.89 -29.63
CA ALA A 763 -11.05 -7.04 -28.79
C ALA A 763 -9.62 -7.10 -28.22
N GLY A 764 -8.88 -5.99 -28.23
CA GLY A 764 -7.47 -6.00 -27.80
C GLY A 764 -7.28 -6.32 -26.31
N ASP A 765 -8.25 -5.95 -25.47
CA ASP A 765 -8.31 -6.32 -24.06
C ASP A 765 -8.45 -7.84 -23.87
N TRP A 766 -9.30 -8.48 -24.67
CA TRP A 766 -9.48 -9.94 -24.66
C TRP A 766 -8.19 -10.67 -25.03
N ILE A 767 -7.43 -10.16 -26.00
CA ILE A 767 -6.10 -10.68 -26.35
C ILE A 767 -5.12 -10.55 -25.18
N VAL A 768 -5.11 -9.41 -24.50
CA VAL A 768 -4.30 -9.20 -23.30
C VAL A 768 -4.67 -10.21 -22.22
N TYR A 769 -5.96 -10.44 -21.96
CA TYR A 769 -6.42 -11.38 -20.94
C TYR A 769 -5.98 -12.81 -21.27
N LEU A 770 -6.17 -13.28 -22.50
CA LEU A 770 -5.72 -14.61 -22.93
C LEU A 770 -4.20 -14.78 -22.79
N ARG A 771 -3.39 -13.78 -23.13
CA ARG A 771 -1.93 -13.87 -22.95
C ARG A 771 -1.54 -13.83 -21.46
N LEU A 772 -2.22 -13.01 -20.67
CA LEU A 772 -1.94 -12.85 -19.24
C LEU A 772 -2.25 -14.11 -18.45
N LEU A 773 -3.37 -14.77 -18.76
CA LEU A 773 -3.79 -16.01 -18.10
C LEU A 773 -2.88 -17.20 -18.42
N ALA A 774 -2.02 -17.11 -19.44
CA ALA A 774 -0.95 -18.10 -19.63
C ALA A 774 0.16 -17.99 -18.55
N LEU A 775 0.22 -16.87 -17.82
CA LEU A 775 1.22 -16.60 -16.77
C LEU A 775 0.73 -16.93 -15.36
N GLY A 776 -0.57 -17.13 -15.14
CA GLY A 776 -1.09 -17.37 -13.79
C GLY A 776 -2.59 -17.63 -13.70
N ARG A 777 -3.14 -17.39 -12.50
CA ARG A 777 -4.55 -17.59 -12.14
C ARG A 777 -5.34 -16.29 -12.27
N ILE A 778 -6.66 -16.43 -12.29
CA ILE A 778 -7.63 -15.34 -12.23
C ILE A 778 -8.52 -15.48 -11.00
N HIS A 779 -8.92 -14.35 -10.43
CA HIS A 779 -9.96 -14.28 -9.41
C HIS A 779 -11.17 -13.49 -9.91
N PHE A 780 -12.37 -13.97 -9.59
CA PHE A 780 -13.63 -13.29 -9.87
C PHE A 780 -14.37 -12.98 -8.56
N GLU A 781 -14.81 -11.73 -8.43
CA GLU A 781 -15.68 -11.22 -7.37
C GLU A 781 -17.09 -10.94 -7.93
N PRO A 782 -18.15 -11.61 -7.42
CA PRO A 782 -19.51 -11.47 -7.94
C PRO A 782 -20.18 -10.15 -7.59
N ARG A 783 -19.70 -9.42 -6.58
CA ARG A 783 -20.26 -8.11 -6.23
C ARG A 783 -20.02 -7.11 -7.35
N THR A 784 -21.04 -6.32 -7.64
CA THR A 784 -20.94 -5.17 -8.54
C THR A 784 -20.20 -4.04 -7.85
N LEU A 785 -18.90 -3.87 -8.15
CA LEU A 785 -18.02 -2.87 -7.54
C LEU A 785 -17.50 -1.81 -8.52
N ASN A 786 -17.69 -2.01 -9.83
CA ASN A 786 -17.39 -1.03 -10.87
C ASN A 786 -18.69 -0.59 -11.57
N SER A 787 -18.68 0.58 -12.21
CA SER A 787 -19.78 1.06 -13.04
C SER A 787 -19.24 1.40 -14.43
N HIS A 788 -19.67 0.65 -15.44
CA HIS A 788 -19.21 0.75 -16.82
C HIS A 788 -20.16 1.61 -17.65
N ARG A 789 -19.63 2.69 -18.24
CA ARG A 789 -20.43 3.63 -19.02
C ARG A 789 -20.72 3.14 -20.43
N ARG A 790 -22.02 3.05 -20.76
CA ARG A 790 -22.53 2.67 -22.06
C ARG A 790 -22.94 3.92 -22.83
N HIS A 791 -22.11 4.36 -23.77
CA HIS A 791 -22.49 5.46 -24.67
C HIS A 791 -23.61 4.97 -25.62
N ALA A 792 -24.66 5.76 -25.87
CA ALA A 792 -25.70 5.37 -26.84
C ALA A 792 -25.15 5.23 -28.29
N THR A 793 -24.00 5.85 -28.54
CA THR A 793 -23.15 5.71 -29.73
C THR A 793 -22.07 4.63 -29.59
N SER A 794 -22.08 3.83 -28.51
CA SER A 794 -21.09 2.79 -28.24
C SER A 794 -21.08 1.80 -29.39
N VAL A 795 -20.05 1.92 -30.22
CA VAL A 795 -19.43 0.85 -30.98
C VAL A 795 -20.31 0.20 -32.09
N THR A 796 -21.59 0.55 -32.22
CA THR A 796 -22.48 -0.02 -33.27
C THR A 796 -22.84 0.96 -34.38
N ALA A 797 -22.61 2.27 -34.20
CA ALA A 797 -22.84 3.25 -35.27
C ALA A 797 -21.58 3.56 -36.12
N ALA A 798 -20.38 3.18 -35.65
CA ALA A 798 -19.11 3.55 -36.28
C ALA A 798 -18.06 2.44 -36.39
N LEU A 799 -18.30 1.22 -35.86
CA LEU A 799 -17.38 0.11 -36.08
C LEU A 799 -17.65 -0.52 -37.43
N ASP A 800 -16.56 -0.82 -38.11
CA ASP A 800 -16.47 -1.87 -39.09
C ASP A 800 -16.90 -3.20 -38.42
N LEU A 801 -18.20 -3.52 -38.49
CA LEU A 801 -18.78 -4.72 -37.85
C LEU A 801 -18.10 -6.00 -38.33
N GLN A 802 -17.63 -6.00 -39.58
CA GLN A 802 -16.82 -7.08 -40.13
C GLN A 802 -15.49 -7.21 -39.37
N ARG A 803 -14.79 -6.10 -39.13
CA ARG A 803 -13.58 -6.12 -38.29
C ARG A 803 -13.85 -6.62 -36.88
N HIS A 804 -14.92 -6.18 -36.22
CA HIS A 804 -15.24 -6.67 -34.88
C HIS A 804 -15.44 -8.20 -34.90
N TYR A 805 -16.18 -8.72 -35.88
CA TYR A 805 -16.33 -10.15 -36.07
C TYR A 805 -14.98 -10.86 -36.31
N ASP A 806 -14.11 -10.31 -37.16
CA ASP A 806 -12.79 -10.88 -37.45
C ASP A 806 -11.87 -10.88 -36.21
N GLU A 807 -11.91 -9.82 -35.40
CA GLU A 807 -11.16 -9.73 -34.14
C GLU A 807 -11.64 -10.76 -33.11
N VAL A 808 -12.95 -11.00 -33.01
CA VAL A 808 -13.53 -12.07 -32.18
C VAL A 808 -13.03 -13.45 -32.62
N LEU A 809 -13.04 -13.73 -33.92
CA LEU A 809 -12.50 -14.99 -34.45
C LEU A 809 -11.00 -15.15 -34.15
N SER A 810 -10.24 -14.05 -34.23
CA SER A 810 -8.82 -14.05 -33.88
C SER A 810 -8.58 -14.37 -32.40
N ALA A 811 -9.37 -13.80 -31.49
CA ALA A 811 -9.27 -14.10 -30.06
C ALA A 811 -9.63 -15.57 -29.76
N GLN A 812 -10.67 -16.12 -30.39
CA GLN A 812 -11.01 -17.55 -30.26
C GLN A 812 -9.91 -18.46 -30.83
N ALA A 813 -9.28 -18.07 -31.94
CA ALA A 813 -8.15 -18.80 -32.52
C ALA A 813 -6.94 -18.76 -31.57
N LEU A 814 -6.67 -17.61 -30.97
CA LEU A 814 -5.61 -17.47 -29.97
C LEU A 814 -5.87 -18.34 -28.73
N ALA A 815 -7.11 -18.37 -28.22
CA ALA A 815 -7.46 -19.23 -27.09
C ALA A 815 -7.21 -20.72 -27.40
N ARG A 816 -7.47 -21.16 -28.64
CA ARG A 816 -7.17 -22.53 -29.12
C ARG A 816 -5.67 -22.82 -29.21
N GLU A 817 -4.86 -21.80 -29.49
CA GLU A 817 -3.39 -21.92 -29.53
C GLU A 817 -2.81 -22.05 -28.11
N LEU A 818 -3.31 -21.22 -27.19
CA LEU A 818 -2.75 -21.09 -25.84
C LEU A 818 -3.21 -22.20 -24.89
N TYR A 819 -4.42 -22.72 -25.07
CA TYR A 819 -5.07 -23.57 -24.06
C TYR A 819 -5.57 -24.90 -24.64
N PRO A 820 -5.53 -25.97 -23.83
CA PRO A 820 -6.11 -27.26 -24.20
C PRO A 820 -7.64 -27.20 -24.10
N LEU A 821 -8.30 -26.77 -25.17
CA LEU A 821 -9.76 -26.64 -25.21
C LEU A 821 -10.45 -27.97 -25.54
N GLU A 822 -11.59 -28.21 -24.89
CA GLU A 822 -12.44 -29.37 -25.18
C GLU A 822 -13.28 -29.16 -26.46
N PRO A 823 -13.69 -30.24 -27.15
CA PRO A 823 -14.54 -30.16 -28.34
C PRO A 823 -15.83 -29.36 -28.12
N GLU A 824 -16.40 -29.43 -26.91
CA GLU A 824 -17.62 -28.71 -26.53
C GLU A 824 -17.38 -27.19 -26.50
N THR A 825 -16.30 -26.72 -25.89
CA THR A 825 -15.92 -25.30 -25.89
C THR A 825 -15.62 -24.80 -27.31
N ILE A 826 -14.97 -25.62 -28.15
CA ILE A 826 -14.71 -25.28 -29.55
C ILE A 826 -16.02 -25.09 -30.33
N ALA A 827 -17.01 -25.97 -30.10
CA ALA A 827 -18.33 -25.86 -30.69
C ALA A 827 -19.08 -24.62 -30.17
N ALA A 828 -19.06 -24.36 -28.86
CA ALA A 828 -19.67 -23.18 -28.25
C ALA A 828 -19.09 -21.87 -28.81
N ALA A 829 -17.78 -21.80 -29.02
CA ALA A 829 -17.10 -20.67 -29.66
C ALA A 829 -17.59 -20.45 -31.10
N ALA A 830 -17.74 -21.54 -31.88
CA ALA A 830 -18.25 -21.46 -33.25
C ALA A 830 -19.73 -21.01 -33.28
N ASP A 831 -20.56 -21.52 -32.39
CA ASP A 831 -21.97 -21.13 -32.25
C ASP A 831 -22.09 -19.66 -31.85
N TYR A 832 -21.27 -19.18 -30.91
CA TYR A 832 -21.22 -17.77 -30.54
C TYR A 832 -20.84 -16.89 -31.73
N ALA A 833 -19.80 -17.25 -32.48
CA ALA A 833 -19.39 -16.52 -33.68
C ALA A 833 -20.52 -16.47 -34.71
N GLN A 834 -21.24 -17.58 -34.94
CA GLN A 834 -22.38 -17.60 -35.85
C GLN A 834 -23.51 -16.66 -35.39
N ARG A 835 -23.87 -16.69 -34.09
CA ARG A 835 -24.86 -15.76 -33.52
C ARG A 835 -24.44 -14.30 -33.68
N LEU A 836 -23.16 -14.01 -33.45
CA LEU A 836 -22.61 -12.66 -33.59
C LEU A 836 -22.64 -12.19 -35.04
N ARG A 837 -22.31 -13.06 -35.99
CA ARG A 837 -22.38 -12.78 -37.42
C ARG A 837 -23.79 -12.42 -37.88
N ALA A 838 -24.78 -13.18 -37.40
CA ALA A 838 -26.19 -12.91 -37.65
C ALA A 838 -26.63 -11.58 -37.00
N TYR A 839 -26.24 -11.35 -35.75
CA TYR A 839 -26.52 -10.10 -35.03
C TYR A 839 -25.94 -8.86 -35.72
N PHE A 840 -24.77 -8.98 -36.36
CA PHE A 840 -24.17 -7.91 -37.15
C PHE A 840 -24.71 -7.80 -38.59
N GLY A 841 -25.59 -8.71 -39.02
CA GLY A 841 -26.12 -8.71 -40.39
C GLY A 841 -25.07 -9.01 -41.46
N LEU A 842 -24.03 -9.79 -41.14
CA LEU A 842 -22.92 -10.16 -42.04
C LEU A 842 -23.17 -11.49 -42.79
N GLU A 843 -24.44 -11.87 -42.91
CA GLU A 843 -24.86 -13.01 -43.73
C GLU A 843 -24.78 -12.62 -45.22
N ALA A 844 -24.37 -13.55 -46.08
CA ALA A 844 -24.31 -13.27 -47.51
C ALA A 844 -25.75 -13.16 -48.06
N GLU A 845 -26.06 -12.11 -48.83
CA GLU A 845 -27.23 -12.14 -49.72
C GLU A 845 -26.99 -13.26 -50.74
N GLU A 846 -27.84 -14.29 -50.71
CA GLU A 846 -27.76 -15.50 -51.56
C GLU A 846 -27.82 -15.23 -53.07
#